data_AF-A0A124I0S9-F1
#
_entry.id   AF-A0A124I0S9-F1
#
_cell.length_a   1.000
_cell.length_b   1.000
_cell.length_c   1.000
_cell.angle_alpha   90.00
_cell.angle_beta   90.00
_cell.angle_gamma   90.00
#
_symmetry.space_group_name_H-M   'P 1'
#
loop_
_entity.id
_entity.type
_entity.pdbx_description
1 polymer ?
#
loop_
_entity_poly.entity_id
_entity_poly.type
_entity_poly.pdbx_seq_one_letter_code
_entity_poly.pdbx_strand_id
1 'polypeptide(L)'
;MVPALRRSGLVDIETAEGEYGQDTGLRCKVLPVWAAYGVVGHPLALSKKEFATLLRLMEAVMAPGWTHRDGRVIPAGLLGGRSGRAAATDRLALLLLVLKARQTGRVRQCGGTVDTKRGRAAATVARLLGCKASTGERVLERLEDRGLVQRVRVATASRLAHRTRLIVPSVAAAHGKCGSSSARREDRATAPDPEFSDPDVAAGDSEASEPDTDPQVSDVRVADEAGAAEPDVTAALHTDHPAVGTDVSSLSLSDAFSGEGRGREGRRPKGVCVREDQAPGGEDSAAEPALQVAEVGPLRGEKPGKSAVDEQGGQRAAGTLAGGRPKAVVGGKTRQQGRVDLPEDLVLRVALGPVAWLWAGLNRWQQDQVVAAAEAELERLKDLLMQPEGAPRLLADRLTDRLQEVGGEARVSSPFGWITRRGLVQRPACSDVRCDDGIRLDTGGDCANCGNVIHIRRARRVRIAADIDRELPGIGEAERRQVLEDRLREHAAIEAEDFVWRREQALAARARRETARAAARERGERERQAAAAAEAMRQALPCEACGQQRSAGLCEACGYRRRTEAAITEAGLVAAIWAADLDDAADVAAVAAHVRVTLGADIEATHRQFLELMEPGELEADPVAAASVLAFNALQVVEQALPEYRSSALGRLGSTEEANAEARRAYRTEQNRRWFRANPNGADAVAAATKAADTARQRAAEYLLVRRLEQLRERMAHHTETAAPAPWSARLTELAAQPLDSDMVGAVIA
;
A
#
# COMPACT_ATOMS: atom_id res chain seq x y z
N MET A 1 -10.43 -8.35 -10.07
CA MET A 1 -8.98 -8.24 -9.82
C MET A 1 -8.36 -7.06 -10.58
N VAL A 2 -8.53 -6.99 -11.91
CA VAL A 2 -8.03 -5.89 -12.77
C VAL A 2 -8.43 -4.47 -12.30
N PRO A 3 -9.67 -4.19 -11.84
CA PRO A 3 -10.02 -2.86 -11.36
C PRO A 3 -9.26 -2.43 -10.09
N ALA A 4 -8.95 -3.37 -9.19
CA ALA A 4 -8.18 -3.08 -7.98
C ALA A 4 -6.70 -2.81 -8.30
N LEU A 5 -6.15 -3.53 -9.27
CA LEU A 5 -4.79 -3.31 -9.76
C LEU A 5 -4.66 -1.99 -10.52
N ARG A 6 -5.61 -1.65 -11.41
CA ARG A 6 -5.64 -0.33 -12.07
C ARG A 6 -5.75 0.82 -11.07
N ARG A 7 -6.56 0.68 -10.03
CA ARG A 7 -6.66 1.66 -8.92
C ARG A 7 -5.37 1.79 -8.10
N SER A 8 -4.47 0.81 -8.15
CA SER A 8 -3.24 0.86 -7.37
C SER A 8 -2.23 1.88 -7.91
N GLY A 9 -2.32 2.27 -9.19
CA GLY A 9 -1.35 3.15 -9.84
C GLY A 9 0.04 2.54 -10.02
N LEU A 10 0.27 1.30 -9.57
CA LEU A 10 1.57 0.62 -9.65
C LEU A 10 1.74 -0.22 -10.92
N VAL A 11 0.63 -0.52 -11.60
CA VAL A 11 0.59 -1.39 -12.77
C VAL A 11 -0.33 -0.81 -13.83
N ASP A 12 0.19 -0.70 -15.06
CA ASP A 12 -0.59 -0.48 -16.27
C ASP A 12 -1.01 -1.84 -16.83
N ILE A 13 -2.29 -2.00 -17.13
CA ILE A 13 -2.88 -3.29 -17.49
C ILE A 13 -3.69 -3.15 -18.78
N GLU A 14 -3.16 -3.77 -19.83
CA GLU A 14 -3.84 -4.03 -21.08
C GLU A 14 -4.46 -5.44 -21.01
N THR A 15 -5.77 -5.52 -21.22
CA THR A 15 -6.49 -6.78 -21.33
C THR A 15 -6.53 -7.20 -22.79
N ALA A 16 -6.32 -8.48 -23.07
CA ALA A 16 -6.59 -9.06 -24.38
C ALA A 16 -7.98 -9.69 -24.34
N GLU A 17 -8.91 -9.18 -25.15
CA GLU A 17 -10.22 -9.79 -25.32
C GLU A 17 -10.07 -11.14 -26.03
N GLY A 18 -10.69 -12.16 -25.46
CA GLY A 18 -10.85 -13.47 -26.11
C GLY A 18 -12.09 -13.53 -26.98
N GLU A 19 -12.23 -14.65 -27.69
CA GLU A 19 -13.26 -14.90 -28.71
C GLU A 19 -14.72 -14.66 -28.27
N TYR A 20 -14.99 -14.60 -26.97
CA TYR A 20 -16.34 -14.38 -26.41
C TYR A 20 -16.45 -13.07 -25.61
N GLY A 21 -15.57 -12.09 -25.85
CA GLY A 21 -15.54 -10.81 -25.13
C GLY A 21 -15.06 -10.93 -23.68
N GLN A 22 -14.43 -12.05 -23.34
CA GLN A 22 -13.86 -12.34 -22.03
C GLN A 22 -12.35 -12.12 -22.04
N ASP A 23 -11.78 -11.49 -21.00
CA ASP A 23 -10.34 -11.28 -20.90
C ASP A 23 -9.60 -12.64 -20.89
N THR A 24 -8.94 -13.01 -21.99
CA THR A 24 -8.17 -14.28 -22.10
C THR A 24 -6.68 -14.10 -21.84
N GLY A 25 -6.23 -12.86 -21.68
CA GLY A 25 -4.85 -12.54 -21.34
C GLY A 25 -4.73 -11.16 -20.68
N LEU A 26 -3.70 -11.00 -19.86
CA LEU A 26 -3.36 -9.75 -19.20
C LEU A 26 -1.92 -9.39 -19.53
N ARG A 27 -1.70 -8.27 -20.22
CA ARG A 27 -0.38 -7.63 -20.30
C ARG A 27 -0.29 -6.60 -19.19
N CYS A 28 0.54 -6.90 -18.20
CA CYS A 28 0.72 -6.07 -17.00
C CYS A 28 2.12 -5.45 -17.02
N LYS A 29 2.21 -4.12 -17.06
CA LYS A 29 3.47 -3.37 -16.92
C LYS A 29 3.55 -2.85 -15.49
N VAL A 30 4.56 -3.30 -14.74
CA VAL A 30 4.85 -2.77 -13.39
C VAL A 30 5.60 -1.46 -13.54
N LEU A 31 4.92 -0.34 -13.31
CA LEU A 31 5.42 1.00 -13.65
C LEU A 31 6.73 1.37 -12.95
N PRO A 32 6.93 1.11 -11.64
CA PRO A 32 8.21 1.39 -10.98
C PRO A 32 9.40 0.61 -11.55
N VAL A 33 9.14 -0.63 -12.00
CA VAL A 33 10.16 -1.49 -12.61
C VAL A 33 10.46 -1.03 -14.04
N TRP A 34 9.42 -0.63 -14.77
CA TRP A 34 9.55 -0.10 -16.12
C TRP A 34 10.31 1.23 -16.15
N ALA A 35 10.03 2.13 -15.19
CA ALA A 35 10.72 3.41 -15.06
C ALA A 35 12.21 3.24 -14.69
N ALA A 36 12.55 2.17 -13.96
CA ALA A 36 13.91 1.82 -13.61
C ALA A 36 14.70 1.16 -14.74
N TYR A 37 14.04 0.75 -15.83
CA TYR A 37 14.66 -0.02 -16.89
C TYR A 37 15.72 0.81 -17.63
N GLY A 38 16.97 0.32 -17.64
CA GLY A 38 18.10 1.02 -18.27
C GLY A 38 18.79 2.08 -17.39
N VAL A 39 18.32 2.31 -16.16
CA VAL A 39 18.95 3.23 -15.21
C VAL A 39 20.07 2.50 -14.45
N VAL A 40 21.33 2.86 -14.74
CA VAL A 40 22.50 2.24 -14.12
C VAL A 40 22.50 2.49 -12.61
N GLY A 41 22.60 1.42 -11.81
CA GLY A 41 22.66 1.48 -10.35
C GLY A 41 21.31 1.58 -9.65
N HIS A 42 20.19 1.65 -10.39
CA HIS A 42 18.87 1.67 -9.78
C HIS A 42 18.51 0.26 -9.24
N PRO A 43 18.03 0.12 -7.99
CA PRO A 43 17.81 -1.19 -7.35
C PRO A 43 16.73 -2.05 -8.02
N LEU A 44 15.88 -1.44 -8.85
CA LEU A 44 14.86 -2.13 -9.66
C LEU A 44 15.27 -2.37 -11.13
N ALA A 45 16.46 -1.94 -11.54
CA ALA A 45 16.99 -2.16 -12.89
C ALA A 45 17.57 -3.57 -13.06
N LEU A 46 16.72 -4.59 -12.88
CA LEU A 46 17.15 -5.98 -12.93
C LEU A 46 17.46 -6.43 -14.37
N SER A 47 18.46 -7.28 -14.52
CA SER A 47 18.74 -7.99 -15.77
C SER A 47 17.64 -9.01 -16.08
N LYS A 48 17.57 -9.46 -17.34
CA LYS A 48 16.63 -10.51 -17.77
C LYS A 48 16.75 -11.80 -16.92
N LYS A 49 17.97 -12.14 -16.50
CA LYS A 49 18.22 -13.33 -15.66
C LYS A 49 17.67 -13.12 -14.24
N GLU A 50 17.89 -11.95 -13.66
CA GLU A 50 17.38 -11.62 -12.32
C GLU A 50 15.85 -11.55 -12.31
N PHE A 51 15.22 -11.01 -13.36
CA PHE A 51 13.76 -11.08 -13.51
C PHE A 51 13.24 -12.51 -13.63
N ALA A 52 13.91 -13.36 -14.42
CA ALA A 52 13.53 -14.77 -14.53
C ALA A 52 13.64 -15.46 -13.17
N THR A 53 14.72 -15.21 -12.42
CA THR A 53 14.89 -15.76 -11.07
C THR A 53 13.84 -15.24 -10.09
N LEU A 54 13.55 -13.94 -10.11
CA LEU A 54 12.50 -13.33 -9.27
C LEU A 54 11.12 -13.89 -9.60
N LEU A 55 10.81 -14.07 -10.89
CA LEU A 55 9.55 -14.68 -11.32
C LEU A 55 9.43 -16.12 -10.81
N ARG A 56 10.48 -16.94 -10.96
CA ARG A 56 10.49 -18.33 -10.46
C ARG A 56 10.34 -18.39 -8.94
N LEU A 57 10.95 -17.44 -8.23
CA LEU A 57 10.79 -17.31 -6.78
C LEU A 57 9.33 -16.95 -6.42
N MET A 58 8.73 -15.98 -7.11
CA MET A 58 7.33 -15.62 -6.90
C MET A 58 6.37 -16.77 -7.21
N GLU A 59 6.65 -17.52 -8.28
CA GLU A 59 5.91 -18.73 -8.64
C GLU A 59 5.93 -19.76 -7.51
N ALA A 60 7.13 -20.06 -6.99
CA ALA A 60 7.30 -21.02 -5.90
C ALA A 60 6.68 -20.56 -4.57
N VAL A 61 6.68 -19.25 -4.30
CA VAL A 61 6.25 -18.71 -2.99
C VAL A 61 4.75 -18.38 -2.95
N MET A 62 4.19 -17.75 -3.99
CA MET A 62 2.88 -17.11 -3.87
C MET A 62 1.98 -17.19 -5.10
N ALA A 63 2.45 -17.66 -6.25
CA ALA A 63 1.60 -17.73 -7.43
C ALA A 63 0.48 -18.76 -7.28
N PRO A 64 -0.71 -18.51 -7.88
CA PRO A 64 -1.86 -19.40 -7.76
C PRO A 64 -1.68 -20.74 -8.49
N GLY A 65 -0.63 -20.90 -9.29
CA GLY A 65 -0.45 -21.99 -10.23
C GLY A 65 -1.03 -21.62 -11.59
N TRP A 66 -0.43 -22.14 -12.64
CA TRP A 66 -0.76 -21.80 -14.03
C TRP A 66 -0.72 -23.04 -14.89
N THR A 67 -1.73 -23.21 -15.74
CA THR A 67 -1.65 -24.12 -16.88
C THR A 67 -1.34 -23.27 -18.10
N HIS A 68 -0.16 -23.48 -18.69
CA HIS A 68 0.24 -22.83 -19.91
C HIS A 68 -0.54 -23.39 -21.11
N ARG A 69 -0.65 -22.61 -22.18
CA ARG A 69 -1.36 -23.00 -23.41
C ARG A 69 -0.77 -24.26 -24.07
N ASP A 70 0.51 -24.54 -23.82
CA ASP A 70 1.22 -25.74 -24.28
C ASP A 70 1.06 -26.96 -23.35
N GLY A 71 0.15 -26.89 -22.37
CA GLY A 71 -0.12 -27.97 -21.41
C GLY A 71 0.87 -28.07 -20.26
N ARG A 72 1.94 -27.25 -20.21
CA ARG A 72 2.83 -27.22 -19.05
C ARG A 72 2.09 -26.67 -17.83
N VAL A 73 2.22 -27.35 -16.69
CA VAL A 73 1.59 -26.93 -15.43
C VAL A 73 2.66 -26.44 -14.47
N ILE A 74 2.55 -25.18 -14.06
CA ILE A 74 3.25 -24.65 -12.89
C ILE A 74 2.32 -24.83 -11.69
N PRO A 75 2.69 -25.63 -10.67
CA PRO A 75 1.86 -25.83 -9.50
C PRO A 75 1.71 -24.53 -8.70
N ALA A 76 0.67 -24.46 -7.88
CA ALA A 76 0.51 -23.36 -6.94
C ALA A 76 1.72 -23.26 -5.98
N GLY A 77 2.19 -22.04 -5.75
CA GLY A 77 3.24 -21.78 -4.77
C GLY A 77 2.77 -22.03 -3.34
N LEU A 78 3.69 -21.93 -2.37
CA LEU A 78 3.44 -22.18 -0.94
C LEU A 78 2.21 -21.45 -0.37
N LEU A 79 1.95 -20.23 -0.84
CA LEU A 79 0.77 -19.42 -0.51
C LEU A 79 -0.13 -19.13 -1.73
N GLY A 80 -0.05 -19.95 -2.78
CA GLY A 80 -0.80 -19.79 -4.02
C GLY A 80 -2.32 -19.84 -3.79
N GLY A 81 -2.80 -20.84 -3.04
CA GLY A 81 -4.22 -20.99 -2.70
C GLY A 81 -4.73 -20.07 -1.58
N ARG A 82 -3.89 -19.25 -0.96
CA ARG A 82 -4.28 -18.43 0.20
C ARG A 82 -5.09 -17.20 -0.21
N SER A 83 -6.39 -17.18 0.06
CA SER A 83 -7.27 -16.02 -0.17
C SER A 83 -7.78 -15.42 1.15
N GLY A 84 -8.37 -14.23 1.11
CA GLY A 84 -9.01 -13.60 2.28
C GLY A 84 -8.13 -12.63 3.09
N ARG A 85 -8.63 -12.22 4.26
CA ARG A 85 -7.98 -11.21 5.12
C ARG A 85 -6.56 -11.64 5.50
N ALA A 86 -5.62 -10.68 5.41
CA ALA A 86 -4.18 -10.82 5.66
C ALA A 86 -3.38 -11.69 4.65
N ALA A 87 -4.00 -12.25 3.60
CA ALA A 87 -3.30 -13.08 2.61
C ALA A 87 -2.15 -12.33 1.90
N ALA A 88 -2.34 -11.04 1.58
CA ALA A 88 -1.30 -10.22 0.97
C ALA A 88 -0.10 -10.01 1.91
N THR A 89 -0.36 -9.72 3.18
CA THR A 89 0.67 -9.56 4.21
C THR A 89 1.42 -10.85 4.46
N ASP A 90 0.72 -12.00 4.52
CA ASP A 90 1.34 -13.32 4.70
C ASP A 90 2.27 -13.66 3.52
N ARG A 91 1.87 -13.36 2.29
CA ARG A 91 2.69 -13.55 1.07
C ARG A 91 3.93 -12.66 1.06
N LEU A 92 3.76 -11.38 1.40
CA LEU A 92 4.88 -10.44 1.48
C LEU A 92 5.87 -10.87 2.58
N ALA A 93 5.37 -11.24 3.75
CA ALA A 93 6.19 -11.71 4.86
C ALA A 93 7.00 -12.95 4.47
N LEU A 94 6.36 -13.95 3.86
CA LEU A 94 7.05 -15.16 3.42
C LEU A 94 8.12 -14.85 2.36
N LEU A 95 7.83 -14.00 1.39
CA LEU A 95 8.82 -13.59 0.38
C LEU A 95 10.05 -12.95 1.02
N LEU A 96 9.84 -12.00 1.92
CA LEU A 96 10.94 -11.30 2.62
C LEU A 96 11.75 -12.26 3.50
N LEU A 97 11.10 -13.22 4.14
CA LEU A 97 11.77 -14.25 4.93
C LEU A 97 12.59 -15.20 4.05
N VAL A 98 12.09 -15.59 2.88
CA VAL A 98 12.84 -16.41 1.90
C VAL A 98 14.07 -15.65 1.38
N LEU A 99 13.92 -14.36 1.06
CA LEU A 99 15.04 -13.51 0.61
C LEU A 99 16.10 -13.29 1.70
N LYS A 100 15.71 -13.31 2.99
CA LYS A 100 16.64 -13.20 4.12
C LYS A 100 17.13 -14.55 4.64
N ALA A 101 16.62 -15.66 4.13
CA ALA A 101 17.02 -16.99 4.54
C ALA A 101 18.38 -17.36 3.93
N ARG A 102 19.24 -17.99 4.72
CA ARG A 102 20.45 -18.66 4.22
C ARG A 102 20.07 -19.93 3.47
N GLN A 103 21.02 -20.53 2.76
CA GLN A 103 20.85 -21.84 2.10
C GLN A 103 20.35 -22.96 3.04
N THR A 104 20.59 -22.82 4.35
CA THR A 104 20.07 -23.74 5.38
C THR A 104 18.60 -23.47 5.78
N GLY A 105 17.93 -22.56 5.08
CA GLY A 105 16.60 -22.05 5.44
C GLY A 105 16.59 -21.12 6.65
N ARG A 106 17.73 -20.89 7.31
CA ARG A 106 17.79 -20.07 8.53
C ARG A 106 17.72 -18.57 8.21
N VAL A 107 16.79 -17.86 8.85
CA VAL A 107 16.63 -16.40 8.70
C VAL A 107 17.55 -15.67 9.68
N ARG A 108 18.25 -14.63 9.19
CA ARG A 108 19.01 -13.70 10.06
C ARG A 108 18.02 -12.83 10.83
N GLN A 109 17.90 -13.07 12.13
CA GLN A 109 17.05 -12.27 13.02
C GLN A 109 17.69 -10.92 13.37
N CYS A 110 16.87 -9.93 13.68
CA CYS A 110 17.34 -8.61 14.07
C CYS A 110 18.15 -8.61 15.38
N GLY A 111 19.23 -7.82 15.39
CA GLY A 111 20.02 -7.54 16.59
C GLY A 111 19.38 -6.46 17.48
N GLY A 112 19.92 -6.29 18.68
CA GLY A 112 19.48 -5.30 19.67
C GLY A 112 18.43 -5.80 20.66
N THR A 113 17.97 -4.91 21.53
CA THR A 113 16.92 -5.15 22.52
C THR A 113 15.57 -5.33 21.82
N VAL A 114 14.81 -6.35 22.23
CA VAL A 114 13.49 -6.66 21.67
C VAL A 114 12.48 -6.81 22.80
N ASP A 115 11.19 -6.62 22.49
CA ASP A 115 10.09 -6.91 23.41
C ASP A 115 10.18 -8.36 23.91
N THR A 116 10.40 -8.49 25.22
CA THR A 116 10.59 -9.78 25.91
C THR A 116 9.35 -10.67 25.83
N LYS A 117 8.15 -10.09 25.61
CA LYS A 117 6.89 -10.84 25.53
C LYS A 117 6.70 -11.59 24.21
N ARG A 118 7.33 -11.14 23.11
CA ARG A 118 7.08 -11.65 21.75
C ARG A 118 8.34 -12.21 21.08
N GLY A 119 9.52 -11.77 21.54
CA GLY A 119 10.80 -12.34 21.12
C GLY A 119 11.31 -11.85 19.76
N ARG A 120 12.51 -12.32 19.41
CA ARG A 120 13.29 -11.82 18.25
C ARG A 120 12.68 -12.18 16.90
N ALA A 121 11.99 -13.31 16.78
CA ALA A 121 11.37 -13.73 15.53
C ALA A 121 10.24 -12.77 15.12
N ALA A 122 9.35 -12.42 16.07
CA ALA A 122 8.29 -11.44 15.90
C ALA A 122 8.83 -10.07 15.47
N ALA A 123 9.87 -9.59 16.18
CA ALA A 123 10.52 -8.33 15.90
C ALA A 123 11.17 -8.31 14.50
N THR A 124 11.70 -9.44 14.05
CA THR A 124 12.29 -9.57 12.71
C THR A 124 11.22 -9.42 11.62
N VAL A 125 10.10 -10.14 11.75
CA VAL A 125 8.97 -10.02 10.79
C VAL A 125 8.39 -8.61 10.81
N ALA A 126 8.26 -8.00 11.98
CA ALA A 126 7.75 -6.65 12.15
C ALA A 126 8.63 -5.61 11.43
N ARG A 127 9.96 -5.69 11.58
CA ARG A 127 10.88 -4.79 10.85
C ARG A 127 10.83 -4.99 9.34
N LEU A 128 10.73 -6.24 8.87
CA LEU A 128 10.62 -6.53 7.43
C LEU A 128 9.35 -5.95 6.82
N LEU A 129 8.24 -5.93 7.57
CA LEU A 129 6.95 -5.42 7.10
C LEU A 129 6.71 -3.94 7.43
N GLY A 130 7.62 -3.27 8.15
CA GLY A 130 7.43 -1.90 8.62
C GLY A 130 6.27 -1.75 9.62
N CYS A 131 6.01 -2.76 10.45
CA CYS A 131 4.88 -2.79 11.39
C CYS A 131 5.30 -3.05 12.85
N LYS A 132 4.34 -3.08 13.77
CA LYS A 132 4.59 -3.33 15.20
C LYS A 132 4.88 -4.82 15.47
N ALA A 133 5.67 -5.11 16.50
CA ALA A 133 6.02 -6.48 16.92
C ALA A 133 4.78 -7.37 17.19
N SER A 134 3.67 -6.80 17.66
CA SER A 134 2.40 -7.51 17.85
C SER A 134 1.79 -8.00 16.54
N THR A 135 1.87 -7.19 15.49
CA THR A 135 1.38 -7.56 14.15
C THR A 135 2.32 -8.58 13.52
N GLY A 136 3.63 -8.41 13.70
CA GLY A 136 4.65 -9.38 13.29
C GLY A 136 4.43 -10.77 13.91
N GLU A 137 4.11 -10.84 15.21
CA GLU A 137 3.81 -12.11 15.88
C GLU A 137 2.57 -12.81 15.29
N ARG A 138 1.49 -12.06 15.05
CA ARG A 138 0.27 -12.63 14.43
C ARG A 138 0.52 -13.15 13.01
N VAL A 139 1.41 -12.50 12.25
CA VAL A 139 1.81 -12.99 10.92
C VAL A 139 2.63 -14.26 11.07
N LEU A 140 3.56 -14.29 12.03
CA LEU A 140 4.40 -15.45 12.29
C LEU A 140 3.57 -16.68 12.67
N GLU A 141 2.63 -16.55 13.61
CA GLU A 141 1.69 -17.61 14.00
C GLU A 141 0.96 -18.19 12.78
N ARG A 142 0.39 -17.35 11.92
CA ARG A 142 -0.34 -17.81 10.72
C ARG A 142 0.52 -18.54 9.70
N LEU A 143 1.81 -18.22 9.63
CA LEU A 143 2.74 -18.90 8.73
C LEU A 143 3.25 -20.21 9.35
N GLU A 144 3.38 -20.27 10.69
CA GLU A 144 3.70 -21.49 11.44
C GLU A 144 2.57 -22.50 11.41
N ASP A 145 1.31 -22.06 11.58
CA ASP A 145 0.10 -22.90 11.47
C ASP A 145 0.01 -23.62 10.12
N ARG A 146 0.66 -23.06 9.09
CA ARG A 146 0.74 -23.62 7.73
C ARG A 146 2.03 -24.39 7.46
N GLY A 147 2.92 -24.52 8.44
CA GLY A 147 4.21 -25.20 8.32
C GLY A 147 5.23 -24.50 7.42
N LEU A 148 5.02 -23.22 7.09
CA LEU A 148 5.86 -22.46 6.17
C LEU A 148 7.12 -21.90 6.83
N VAL A 149 7.07 -21.73 8.15
CA VAL A 149 8.19 -21.35 9.01
C VAL A 149 8.13 -22.14 10.30
N GLN A 150 9.29 -22.27 10.94
CA GLN A 150 9.45 -22.96 12.22
C GLN A 150 10.32 -22.15 13.17
N ARG A 151 9.84 -21.94 14.40
CA ARG A 151 10.62 -21.49 15.55
C ARG A 151 11.28 -22.69 16.25
N VAL A 152 12.58 -22.88 16.02
CA VAL A 152 13.36 -23.93 16.69
C VAL A 152 14.09 -23.35 17.89
N ARG A 153 13.83 -23.88 19.09
CA ARG A 153 14.59 -23.56 20.30
C ARG A 153 15.88 -24.38 20.31
N VAL A 154 17.04 -23.72 20.31
CA VAL A 154 18.35 -24.40 20.36
C VAL A 154 18.97 -24.19 21.74
N ALA A 155 19.37 -25.28 22.37
CA ALA A 155 20.14 -25.25 23.62
C ALA A 155 21.52 -24.64 23.35
N THR A 156 21.92 -23.68 24.17
CA THR A 156 23.27 -23.12 24.16
C THR A 156 24.21 -24.06 24.92
N ALA A 157 25.49 -24.12 24.51
CA ALA A 157 26.52 -24.95 25.16
C ALA A 157 26.71 -24.62 26.66
N SER A 158 26.26 -23.44 27.10
CA SER A 158 26.28 -22.97 28.49
C SER A 158 25.09 -23.38 29.35
N ARG A 159 24.14 -24.19 28.84
CA ARG A 159 22.88 -24.58 29.53
C ARG A 159 22.01 -23.41 30.03
N LEU A 160 22.24 -22.18 29.57
CA LEU A 160 21.45 -21.00 29.92
C LEU A 160 20.90 -20.31 28.65
N ALA A 161 19.58 -20.11 28.65
CA ALA A 161 18.71 -19.49 27.64
C ALA A 161 18.69 -20.16 26.26
N HIS A 162 17.53 -20.72 25.90
CA HIS A 162 17.26 -21.25 24.57
C HIS A 162 17.26 -20.11 23.52
N ARG A 163 18.11 -20.19 22.49
CA ARG A 163 18.02 -19.28 21.34
C ARG A 163 16.96 -19.76 20.36
N THR A 164 15.92 -18.96 20.15
CA THR A 164 14.90 -19.22 19.11
C THR A 164 15.46 -18.91 17.73
N ARG A 165 15.63 -19.91 16.87
CA ARG A 165 15.96 -19.77 15.46
C ARG A 165 14.70 -19.80 14.62
N LEU A 166 14.63 -18.93 13.61
CA LEU A 166 13.57 -18.95 12.60
C LEU A 166 14.08 -19.65 11.33
N ILE A 167 13.37 -20.68 10.89
CA ILE A 167 13.72 -21.50 9.72
C ILE A 167 12.57 -21.51 8.72
N VAL A 168 12.88 -21.38 7.43
CA VAL A 168 11.97 -21.60 6.29
C VAL A 168 12.30 -22.99 5.70
N PRO A 169 11.51 -24.04 6.00
CA PRO A 169 11.86 -25.42 5.63
C PRO A 169 12.01 -25.62 4.11
N SER A 170 11.16 -24.96 3.31
CA SER A 170 11.18 -25.07 1.85
C SER A 170 12.49 -24.56 1.23
N VAL A 171 13.14 -23.56 1.85
CA VAL A 171 14.45 -23.07 1.39
C VAL A 171 15.54 -24.10 1.69
N ALA A 172 15.52 -24.70 2.87
CA ALA A 172 16.47 -25.76 3.24
C ALA A 172 16.33 -26.99 2.31
N ALA A 173 15.10 -27.36 1.97
CA ALA A 173 14.81 -28.46 1.04
C ALA A 173 15.28 -28.15 -0.39
N ALA A 174 15.04 -26.93 -0.89
CA ALA A 174 15.44 -26.52 -2.24
C ALA A 174 16.97 -26.54 -2.47
N HIS A 175 17.76 -26.32 -1.41
CA HIS A 175 19.21 -26.39 -1.47
C HIS A 175 19.79 -27.79 -1.18
N GLY A 176 18.97 -28.84 -1.22
CA GLY A 176 19.43 -30.23 -1.21
C GLY A 176 19.94 -30.76 0.14
N LYS A 177 19.61 -30.08 1.25
CA LYS A 177 19.96 -30.57 2.60
C LYS A 177 18.76 -31.25 3.26
N CYS A 178 18.42 -32.43 2.76
CA CYS A 178 17.57 -33.35 3.51
C CYS A 178 18.14 -34.78 3.46
N GLY A 179 18.78 -35.20 4.55
CA GLY A 179 18.80 -36.61 4.99
C GLY A 179 20.17 -37.26 5.23
N SER A 180 20.67 -37.23 6.47
CA SER A 180 20.92 -38.45 7.27
C SER A 180 21.28 -38.14 8.73
N SER A 181 20.46 -38.69 9.63
CA SER A 181 20.73 -39.06 11.02
C SER A 181 21.75 -38.26 11.86
N SER A 182 21.23 -37.39 12.72
CA SER A 182 21.26 -37.78 14.13
C SER A 182 19.83 -37.73 14.67
N ALA A 183 19.25 -38.91 14.82
CA ALA A 183 18.43 -39.16 15.98
C ALA A 183 19.35 -39.08 17.21
N ARG A 184 19.78 -37.87 17.56
CA ARG A 184 19.64 -37.50 18.96
C ARG A 184 18.35 -36.70 18.96
N ARG A 185 17.33 -37.33 19.53
CA ARG A 185 16.23 -36.66 20.21
C ARG A 185 16.84 -35.51 21.02
N GLU A 186 17.02 -34.34 20.40
CA GLU A 186 17.23 -33.09 21.10
C GLU A 186 15.85 -32.75 21.62
N ASP A 187 15.70 -32.94 22.92
CA ASP A 187 14.44 -33.07 23.64
C ASP A 187 13.33 -32.20 23.08
N ARG A 188 12.32 -32.89 22.53
CA ARG A 188 10.95 -32.41 22.60
C ARG A 188 10.65 -32.27 24.10
N ALA A 189 10.87 -31.07 24.64
CA ALA A 189 10.28 -30.70 25.90
C ALA A 189 8.75 -30.76 25.69
N THR A 190 8.14 -31.75 26.31
CA THR A 190 6.70 -31.80 26.60
C THR A 190 6.28 -30.45 27.17
N ALA A 191 5.09 -29.99 26.77
CA ALA A 191 4.52 -28.72 27.19
C ALA A 191 4.59 -28.50 28.71
N PRO A 192 4.91 -27.27 29.14
CA PRO A 192 4.31 -26.66 30.31
C PRO A 192 3.50 -25.42 29.92
N ASP A 193 2.55 -25.09 30.80
CA ASP A 193 1.59 -23.98 30.76
C ASP A 193 2.20 -22.58 30.52
N PRO A 194 1.37 -21.58 30.15
CA PRO A 194 1.81 -20.30 29.64
C PRO A 194 2.06 -19.32 30.78
N GLU A 195 3.30 -19.13 31.19
CA GLU A 195 3.80 -17.93 31.87
C GLU A 195 5.30 -18.08 32.09
N PHE A 196 6.08 -17.04 31.76
CA PHE A 196 7.41 -16.66 32.25
C PHE A 196 8.23 -15.98 31.14
N SER A 197 8.64 -14.73 31.40
CA SER A 197 9.54 -13.92 30.58
C SER A 197 10.99 -14.10 31.04
N ASP A 198 11.95 -14.15 30.12
CA ASP A 198 13.39 -14.16 30.42
C ASP A 198 13.89 -12.77 30.89
N PRO A 199 14.80 -12.68 31.88
CA PRO A 199 15.44 -11.43 32.30
C PRO A 199 16.76 -11.15 31.57
N ASP A 200 17.14 -9.86 31.52
CA ASP A 200 18.42 -9.33 31.00
C ASP A 200 19.60 -9.55 31.96
N VAL A 201 20.76 -9.98 31.43
CA VAL A 201 22.09 -9.70 32.00
C VAL A 201 23.11 -9.48 30.87
N ALA A 202 23.96 -8.45 31.02
CA ALA A 202 25.03 -8.05 30.10
C ALA A 202 26.44 -8.54 30.52
N ALA A 203 27.35 -8.59 29.52
CA ALA A 203 28.81 -8.81 29.50
C ALA A 203 29.33 -10.24 29.77
N GLY A 204 30.32 -10.80 29.06
CA GLY A 204 31.22 -10.30 28.00
C GLY A 204 32.11 -11.42 27.42
N ASP A 205 33.09 -11.00 26.60
CA ASP A 205 34.17 -11.68 25.88
C ASP A 205 33.93 -12.52 24.61
N SER A 206 34.83 -12.23 23.66
CA SER A 206 34.76 -12.49 22.21
C SER A 206 35.42 -13.81 21.83
N GLU A 207 34.85 -14.56 20.87
CA GLU A 207 35.64 -15.45 20.01
C GLU A 207 35.17 -15.43 18.54
N ALA A 208 36.18 -15.22 17.69
CA ALA A 208 36.39 -15.50 16.27
C ALA A 208 35.24 -15.34 15.25
N SER A 209 35.37 -14.27 14.45
CA SER A 209 34.74 -14.09 13.14
C SER A 209 35.28 -15.08 12.10
N GLU A 210 34.38 -15.72 11.36
CA GLU A 210 34.64 -16.32 10.04
C GLU A 210 34.02 -15.43 8.93
N PRO A 211 34.57 -15.47 7.70
CA PRO A 211 34.66 -14.28 6.85
C PRO A 211 33.34 -13.83 6.23
N ASP A 212 33.29 -12.51 6.09
CA ASP A 212 32.24 -11.73 5.44
C ASP A 212 31.99 -12.23 4.02
N THR A 213 30.73 -12.57 3.73
CA THR A 213 30.24 -12.61 2.35
C THR A 213 29.34 -11.40 2.20
N ASP A 214 29.73 -10.52 1.29
CA ASP A 214 29.09 -9.22 1.05
C ASP A 214 27.55 -9.31 0.94
N PRO A 215 26.83 -8.28 1.41
CA PRO A 215 25.38 -8.21 1.32
C PRO A 215 24.92 -8.27 -0.14
N GLN A 216 23.95 -9.14 -0.44
CA GLN A 216 23.39 -9.26 -1.79
C GLN A 216 22.54 -8.05 -2.24
N VAL A 217 22.43 -6.98 -1.43
CA VAL A 217 21.82 -5.69 -1.80
C VAL A 217 22.41 -4.58 -0.91
N SER A 218 22.73 -3.41 -1.47
CA SER A 218 23.26 -2.24 -0.74
C SER A 218 22.24 -1.69 0.27
N ASP A 219 22.65 -1.53 1.54
CA ASP A 219 21.86 -0.86 2.59
C ASP A 219 22.14 0.66 2.57
N VAL A 220 21.09 1.47 2.40
CA VAL A 220 21.10 2.92 2.70
C VAL A 220 20.61 3.11 4.13
N ARG A 221 21.34 3.90 4.94
CA ARG A 221 20.96 4.24 6.32
C ARG A 221 19.76 5.20 6.32
N VAL A 222 18.73 4.87 7.10
CA VAL A 222 17.58 5.75 7.39
C VAL A 222 17.61 6.12 8.88
N ALA A 223 17.49 7.41 9.17
CA ALA A 223 17.33 7.95 10.52
C ALA A 223 15.87 7.83 10.98
N ASP A 224 15.68 7.52 12.26
CA ASP A 224 14.38 7.49 12.94
C ASP A 224 13.84 8.91 13.15
N GLU A 225 12.60 9.20 12.71
CA GLU A 225 11.64 9.98 13.51
C GLU A 225 10.17 9.91 12.99
N ALA A 226 9.27 9.79 13.97
CA ALA A 226 7.85 10.19 14.08
C ALA A 226 6.81 9.93 12.95
N GLY A 227 6.02 8.87 13.15
CA GLY A 227 4.55 8.92 13.31
C GLY A 227 3.67 9.48 12.18
N ALA A 228 3.12 8.59 11.34
CA ALA A 228 1.91 8.85 10.56
C ALA A 228 0.94 7.65 10.67
N ALA A 229 -0.35 7.96 10.83
CA ALA A 229 -1.44 7.00 10.87
C ALA A 229 -1.65 6.31 9.51
N GLU A 230 -2.10 5.05 9.54
CA GLU A 230 -2.52 4.27 8.37
C GLU A 230 -3.66 4.97 7.60
N PRO A 231 -3.54 5.10 6.27
CA PRO A 231 -4.68 4.96 5.38
C PRO A 231 -4.59 3.60 4.69
N ASP A 232 -5.71 2.89 4.67
CA ASP A 232 -5.91 1.83 3.68
C ASP A 232 -5.78 2.43 2.27
N VAL A 233 -5.06 1.70 1.41
CA VAL A 233 -4.85 1.92 -0.05
C VAL A 233 -3.69 2.87 -0.44
N THR A 234 -2.68 2.25 -1.08
CA THR A 234 -1.58 2.79 -1.93
C THR A 234 -0.59 3.78 -1.32
N ALA A 235 0.66 3.35 -1.15
CA ALA A 235 1.79 4.23 -0.88
C ALA A 235 2.19 5.00 -2.16
N ALA A 236 2.11 6.32 -2.12
CA ALA A 236 2.77 7.21 -3.07
C ALA A 236 4.15 7.61 -2.51
N LEU A 237 5.22 7.31 -3.24
CA LEU A 237 6.58 7.75 -2.94
C LEU A 237 6.91 9.01 -3.76
N HIS A 238 7.58 9.97 -3.14
CA HIS A 238 7.95 11.28 -3.70
C HIS A 238 9.41 11.30 -4.21
N THR A 239 9.69 12.29 -5.06
CA THR A 239 10.96 12.57 -5.76
C THR A 239 12.05 13.16 -4.86
N ASP A 240 13.32 12.84 -5.16
CA ASP A 240 14.54 13.25 -4.47
C ASP A 240 14.85 14.77 -4.53
N HIS A 241 15.48 15.28 -3.46
CA HIS A 241 16.18 16.57 -3.46
C HIS A 241 17.67 16.38 -3.09
N PRO A 242 18.60 17.16 -3.67
CA PRO A 242 20.03 17.04 -3.39
C PRO A 242 20.40 17.70 -2.05
N ALA A 243 21.26 17.03 -1.28
CA ALA A 243 21.80 17.54 -0.03
C ALA A 243 23.05 18.41 -0.30
N VAL A 244 23.00 19.69 0.09
CA VAL A 244 24.18 20.54 0.26
C VAL A 244 24.58 20.48 1.72
N GLY A 245 25.74 19.89 1.99
CA GLY A 245 26.37 19.90 3.31
C GLY A 245 27.32 21.08 3.50
N THR A 246 27.39 21.56 4.73
CA THR A 246 28.60 22.19 5.30
C THR A 246 28.77 21.67 6.71
N ASP A 247 29.91 20.99 6.94
CA ASP A 247 30.40 20.51 8.23
C ASP A 247 30.66 21.66 9.19
N VAL A 248 30.26 21.50 10.46
CA VAL A 248 31.00 22.08 11.60
C VAL A 248 30.99 21.07 12.75
N SER A 249 32.19 20.86 13.28
CA SER A 249 32.61 19.79 14.17
C SER A 249 32.06 19.87 15.60
N SER A 250 32.08 18.69 16.22
CA SER A 250 31.96 18.35 17.63
C SER A 250 32.77 19.22 18.59
N LEU A 251 32.14 19.63 19.69
CA LEU A 251 32.82 19.95 20.95
C LEU A 251 32.15 19.21 22.10
N SER A 252 32.88 18.22 22.62
CA SER A 252 32.62 17.48 23.84
C SER A 252 32.76 18.39 25.06
N LEU A 253 31.77 18.39 25.95
CA LEU A 253 32.01 18.61 27.38
C LEU A 253 31.13 17.67 28.20
N SER A 254 31.84 16.88 29.00
CA SER A 254 31.40 16.02 30.09
C SER A 254 30.70 16.82 31.18
N ASP A 255 29.67 16.23 31.80
CA ASP A 255 29.69 15.95 33.25
C ASP A 255 28.55 15.01 33.63
N ALA A 256 28.90 14.06 34.50
CA ALA A 256 28.09 12.94 34.97
C ALA A 256 26.96 13.39 35.92
N PHE A 257 25.92 12.56 36.08
CA PHE A 257 25.53 12.01 37.40
C PHE A 257 24.53 10.86 37.26
N SER A 258 24.87 9.78 37.96
CA SER A 258 24.15 8.51 38.11
C SER A 258 23.19 8.58 39.29
N GLY A 259 22.13 7.77 39.30
CA GLY A 259 21.20 7.69 40.44
C GLY A 259 20.03 6.75 40.23
N GLU A 260 20.29 5.46 40.35
CA GLU A 260 19.31 4.36 40.36
C GLU A 260 18.70 4.21 41.78
N GLY A 261 17.39 3.95 41.89
CA GLY A 261 16.72 3.72 43.18
C GLY A 261 15.50 2.79 43.02
N ARG A 262 15.69 1.52 43.35
CA ARG A 262 14.67 0.46 43.46
C ARG A 262 13.74 0.68 44.65
N GLY A 263 12.51 0.15 44.59
CA GLY A 263 11.87 -0.45 45.79
C GLY A 263 10.39 -0.15 46.06
N ARG A 264 9.54 -1.13 45.69
CA ARG A 264 8.38 -1.72 46.41
C ARG A 264 7.29 -0.84 47.07
N GLU A 265 6.06 -1.10 46.63
CA GLU A 265 4.90 -1.60 47.40
C GLU A 265 4.68 -1.11 48.85
N GLY A 266 3.54 -0.45 49.11
CA GLY A 266 3.09 -0.24 50.48
C GLY A 266 1.97 0.78 50.69
N ARG A 267 0.73 0.27 50.73
CA ARG A 267 -0.40 0.70 51.58
C ARG A 267 -0.81 2.18 51.61
N ARG A 268 -2.05 2.41 51.16
CA ARG A 268 -2.94 3.50 51.59
C ARG A 268 -3.01 3.60 53.12
N PRO A 269 -3.03 4.81 53.71
CA PRO A 269 -3.67 5.05 54.99
C PRO A 269 -5.14 5.42 54.77
N LYS A 270 -6.03 4.63 55.39
CA LYS A 270 -7.39 5.02 55.76
C LYS A 270 -7.33 6.20 56.75
N GLY A 271 -8.29 7.12 56.65
CA GLY A 271 -8.39 8.29 57.51
C GLY A 271 -8.74 7.97 58.96
N VAL A 272 -8.51 8.96 59.83
CA VAL A 272 -9.18 9.14 61.12
C VAL A 272 -9.26 10.64 61.39
N CYS A 273 -10.47 11.13 61.64
CA CYS A 273 -10.76 12.43 62.25
C CYS A 273 -10.50 12.34 63.75
N VAL A 274 -9.79 13.31 64.34
CA VAL A 274 -9.95 13.66 65.77
C VAL A 274 -9.86 15.18 65.88
N ARG A 275 -10.92 15.75 66.49
CA ARG A 275 -11.08 17.13 66.92
C ARG A 275 -10.12 17.46 68.08
N GLU A 276 -9.85 18.74 68.26
CA GLU A 276 -10.30 19.58 69.39
C GLU A 276 -9.22 20.55 69.85
N ASP A 277 -9.68 21.79 69.97
CA ASP A 277 -8.98 23.00 70.35
C ASP A 277 -8.30 22.89 71.72
N GLN A 278 -7.12 23.50 71.85
CA GLN A 278 -6.65 24.06 73.12
C GLN A 278 -5.69 25.22 72.85
N ALA A 279 -6.10 26.41 73.28
CA ALA A 279 -5.25 27.56 73.53
C ALA A 279 -5.02 27.69 75.05
N PRO A 280 -3.92 28.35 75.47
CA PRO A 280 -3.97 29.26 76.61
C PRO A 280 -3.32 30.60 76.20
N GLY A 281 -3.69 31.79 76.67
CA GLY A 281 -4.54 32.27 77.75
C GLY A 281 -4.14 33.74 77.98
N GLY A 282 -5.00 34.55 78.61
CA GLY A 282 -4.63 35.88 79.12
C GLY A 282 -5.71 36.96 78.99
N GLU A 283 -6.39 37.21 80.11
CA GLU A 283 -7.36 38.27 80.44
C GLU A 283 -6.72 39.68 80.28
N ASP A 284 -7.41 40.81 80.03
CA ASP A 284 -8.44 41.41 80.91
C ASP A 284 -9.12 42.68 80.29
N SER A 285 -10.35 42.96 80.73
CA SER A 285 -11.07 44.27 80.86
C SER A 285 -11.76 45.03 79.69
N ALA A 286 -13.09 44.82 79.63
CA ALA A 286 -14.26 45.76 79.68
C ALA A 286 -14.45 47.04 78.78
N ALA A 287 -15.55 46.97 77.99
CA ALA A 287 -16.66 47.94 77.75
C ALA A 287 -16.57 49.14 76.74
N GLU A 288 -17.19 48.91 75.55
CA GLU A 288 -18.08 49.73 74.65
C GLU A 288 -17.81 51.22 74.28
N PRO A 289 -18.33 51.80 73.14
CA PRO A 289 -19.35 51.30 72.17
C PRO A 289 -19.07 51.50 70.64
N ALA A 290 -19.83 50.76 69.82
CA ALA A 290 -20.38 51.04 68.47
C ALA A 290 -19.53 51.63 67.32
N LEU A 291 -19.36 50.86 66.22
CA LEU A 291 -19.87 51.11 64.84
C LEU A 291 -19.05 50.36 63.75
N GLN A 292 -19.79 49.61 62.91
CA GLN A 292 -19.59 49.26 61.49
C GLN A 292 -18.26 48.66 60.98
N VAL A 293 -18.37 47.48 60.32
CA VAL A 293 -18.06 47.21 58.89
C VAL A 293 -17.57 45.75 58.67
N ALA A 294 -18.20 45.11 57.68
CA ALA A 294 -17.80 43.98 56.84
C ALA A 294 -17.73 42.54 57.41
N GLU A 295 -18.77 41.79 57.05
CA GLU A 295 -18.69 40.35 56.77
C GLU A 295 -17.69 40.06 55.64
N VAL A 296 -16.78 39.09 55.84
CA VAL A 296 -16.05 38.43 54.75
C VAL A 296 -16.12 36.92 54.97
N GLY A 297 -17.05 36.29 54.26
CA GLY A 297 -17.05 34.85 54.00
C GLY A 297 -16.23 34.50 52.74
N PRO A 298 -15.71 33.27 52.60
CA PRO A 298 -14.86 32.89 51.47
C PRO A 298 -15.65 32.66 50.17
N LEU A 299 -15.60 33.69 49.31
CA LEU A 299 -15.31 33.71 47.87
C LEU A 299 -15.89 32.59 46.97
N ARG A 300 -17.12 32.86 46.49
CA ARG A 300 -17.67 32.35 45.23
C ARG A 300 -17.06 33.09 44.04
N GLY A 301 -16.74 32.36 42.97
CA GLY A 301 -16.54 32.95 41.64
C GLY A 301 -17.82 33.63 41.13
N GLU A 302 -17.67 34.85 40.63
CA GLU A 302 -18.74 35.71 40.15
C GLU A 302 -19.38 35.18 38.86
N LYS A 303 -20.70 35.34 38.78
CA LYS A 303 -21.51 35.19 37.56
C LYS A 303 -21.25 36.38 36.63
N PRO A 304 -21.07 36.18 35.32
CA PRO A 304 -21.30 37.26 34.36
C PRO A 304 -22.76 37.72 34.40
N GLY A 305 -22.94 39.04 34.36
CA GLY A 305 -24.23 39.72 34.41
C GLY A 305 -25.15 39.38 33.23
N LYS A 306 -26.44 39.40 33.52
CA LYS A 306 -27.55 39.25 32.56
C LYS A 306 -27.48 40.36 31.51
N SER A 307 -27.25 40.02 30.25
CA SER A 307 -27.73 40.84 29.14
C SER A 307 -29.14 40.39 28.77
N ALA A 308 -30.07 41.35 28.79
CA ALA A 308 -31.40 41.19 28.21
C ALA A 308 -31.26 41.11 26.69
N VAL A 309 -31.64 39.99 26.11
CA VAL A 309 -31.95 39.90 24.68
C VAL A 309 -33.31 39.21 24.59
N ASP A 310 -34.27 39.96 24.10
CA ASP A 310 -35.68 39.61 23.94
C ASP A 310 -35.87 38.31 23.14
N GLU A 311 -36.52 37.33 23.77
CA GLU A 311 -37.28 36.31 23.07
C GLU A 311 -38.63 36.89 22.63
N GLN A 312 -38.69 37.57 21.48
CA GLN A 312 -39.89 37.60 20.63
C GLN A 312 -39.61 38.32 19.31
N GLY A 313 -39.82 37.65 18.18
CA GLY A 313 -39.82 38.32 16.88
C GLY A 313 -39.60 37.44 15.66
N GLY A 314 -40.35 36.34 15.53
CA GLY A 314 -40.49 35.68 14.23
C GLY A 314 -41.28 36.56 13.27
N GLN A 315 -40.63 37.54 12.64
CA GLN A 315 -41.18 38.27 11.49
C GLN A 315 -40.82 37.51 10.22
N ARG A 316 -41.74 36.64 9.77
CA ARG A 316 -41.90 36.35 8.34
C ARG A 316 -43.09 37.13 7.81
N ALA A 317 -42.89 37.67 6.61
CA ALA A 317 -43.69 38.67 5.93
C ALA A 317 -45.19 38.35 5.86
N ALA A 318 -45.99 39.41 6.04
CA ALA A 318 -47.37 39.45 5.62
C ALA A 318 -47.43 39.66 4.09
N GLY A 319 -48.08 38.73 3.41
CA GLY A 319 -48.63 38.85 2.06
C GLY A 319 -50.05 38.25 2.08
N THR A 320 -51.00 39.14 1.88
CA THR A 320 -52.47 39.12 1.84
C THR A 320 -53.23 37.85 1.36
N LEU A 321 -54.43 37.68 1.96
CA LEU A 321 -55.69 37.02 1.50
C LEU A 321 -55.83 35.50 1.71
N ALA A 322 -56.95 34.90 2.15
CA ALA A 322 -58.32 35.35 2.43
C ALA A 322 -58.96 34.41 3.48
N GLY A 323 -60.16 34.75 3.97
CA GLY A 323 -60.73 34.29 5.23
C GLY A 323 -61.25 32.84 5.34
N GLY A 324 -61.47 32.44 6.60
CA GLY A 324 -62.10 31.18 6.99
C GLY A 324 -62.31 31.10 8.49
N ARG A 325 -63.57 31.23 8.92
CA ARG A 325 -64.07 31.22 10.31
C ARG A 325 -63.68 29.95 11.09
N PRO A 326 -63.42 30.02 12.42
CA PRO A 326 -62.96 28.87 13.20
C PRO A 326 -64.11 27.94 13.62
N LYS A 327 -63.88 26.62 13.52
CA LYS A 327 -64.67 25.60 14.22
C LYS A 327 -63.76 24.90 15.22
N ALA A 328 -64.16 24.98 16.48
CA ALA A 328 -63.47 24.47 17.65
C ALA A 328 -63.17 22.97 17.55
N VAL A 329 -61.99 22.55 18.02
CA VAL A 329 -61.84 21.30 18.79
C VAL A 329 -60.84 21.53 19.92
N VAL A 330 -61.33 21.22 21.11
CA VAL A 330 -60.67 21.09 22.40
C VAL A 330 -59.43 20.20 22.31
N GLY A 331 -58.32 20.63 22.92
CA GLY A 331 -57.12 19.80 23.08
C GLY A 331 -56.29 20.28 24.25
N GLY A 332 -56.64 19.82 25.46
CA GLY A 332 -55.87 20.08 26.67
C GLY A 332 -54.43 19.64 26.50
N LYS A 333 -53.50 20.43 27.05
CA LYS A 333 -52.07 20.11 27.13
C LYS A 333 -51.88 18.90 28.04
N THR A 334 -52.08 17.69 27.53
CA THR A 334 -51.54 16.49 28.15
C THR A 334 -50.02 16.58 28.03
N ARG A 335 -49.36 16.83 29.17
CA ARG A 335 -47.94 16.48 29.35
C ARG A 335 -47.83 15.01 28.95
N GLN A 336 -47.35 14.73 27.74
CA GLN A 336 -47.14 13.36 27.29
C GLN A 336 -46.06 12.76 28.18
N GLN A 337 -46.50 11.92 29.13
CA GLN A 337 -45.61 11.15 29.99
C GLN A 337 -44.68 10.32 29.10
N GLY A 338 -43.38 10.33 29.39
CA GLY A 338 -42.40 9.54 28.66
C GLY A 338 -42.59 8.05 28.87
N ARG A 339 -41.87 7.24 28.09
CA ARG A 339 -41.83 5.78 28.26
C ARG A 339 -41.14 5.46 29.59
N VAL A 340 -41.75 4.56 30.37
CA VAL A 340 -41.16 4.10 31.64
C VAL A 340 -39.94 3.22 31.38
N ASP A 341 -40.03 2.36 30.36
CA ASP A 341 -38.96 1.44 29.99
C ASP A 341 -37.98 2.05 28.98
N LEU A 342 -36.74 1.57 29.01
CA LEU A 342 -35.70 1.85 28.02
C LEU A 342 -36.09 1.31 26.64
N PRO A 343 -35.45 1.79 25.55
CA PRO A 343 -35.69 1.29 24.20
C PRO A 343 -35.59 -0.24 24.08
N GLU A 344 -36.42 -0.83 23.22
CA GLU A 344 -36.42 -2.28 22.99
C GLU A 344 -35.13 -2.76 22.33
N ASP A 345 -34.44 -1.89 21.59
CA ASP A 345 -33.13 -2.16 21.01
C ASP A 345 -32.10 -2.56 22.08
N LEU A 346 -31.49 -3.74 21.91
CA LEU A 346 -30.59 -4.33 22.90
C LEU A 346 -29.31 -3.49 23.10
N VAL A 347 -28.80 -2.86 22.05
CA VAL A 347 -27.57 -2.04 22.08
C VAL A 347 -27.82 -0.77 22.90
N LEU A 348 -28.93 -0.08 22.63
CA LEU A 348 -29.34 1.11 23.39
C LEU A 348 -29.71 0.79 24.82
N ARG A 349 -30.37 -0.36 25.07
CA ARG A 349 -30.72 -0.80 26.41
C ARG A 349 -29.48 -1.08 27.27
N VAL A 350 -28.45 -1.70 26.70
CA VAL A 350 -27.16 -1.91 27.39
C VAL A 350 -26.48 -0.58 27.66
N ALA A 351 -26.39 0.30 26.66
CA ALA A 351 -25.72 1.59 26.79
C ALA A 351 -26.37 2.53 27.81
N LEU A 352 -27.70 2.64 27.80
CA LEU A 352 -28.46 3.56 28.67
C LEU A 352 -28.91 2.91 29.99
N GLY A 353 -28.65 1.63 30.19
CA GLY A 353 -28.97 0.89 31.42
C GLY A 353 -28.60 1.63 32.71
N PRO A 354 -27.37 2.17 32.84
CA PRO A 354 -26.94 2.90 34.03
C PRO A 354 -27.75 4.17 34.34
N VAL A 355 -28.47 4.72 33.36
CA VAL A 355 -29.28 5.94 33.50
C VAL A 355 -30.78 5.64 33.38
N ALA A 356 -31.21 4.38 33.51
CA ALA A 356 -32.60 3.97 33.38
C ALA A 356 -33.55 4.74 34.31
N TRP A 357 -33.11 5.06 35.52
CA TRP A 357 -33.90 5.84 36.47
C TRP A 357 -34.03 7.31 36.07
N LEU A 358 -32.96 7.91 35.55
CA LEU A 358 -32.98 9.27 34.98
C LEU A 358 -33.83 9.33 33.70
N TRP A 359 -33.86 8.26 32.92
CA TRP A 359 -34.67 8.09 31.72
C TRP A 359 -36.17 8.09 31.99
N ALA A 360 -36.62 7.41 33.06
CA ALA A 360 -38.02 7.35 33.46
C ALA A 360 -38.62 8.73 33.80
N GLY A 361 -37.76 9.70 34.19
CA GLY A 361 -38.15 11.08 34.46
C GLY A 361 -38.24 11.99 33.23
N LEU A 362 -37.89 11.52 32.03
CA LEU A 362 -37.89 12.31 30.80
C LEU A 362 -39.26 12.31 30.10
N ASN A 363 -39.57 13.39 29.38
CA ASN A 363 -40.70 13.38 28.46
C ASN A 363 -40.33 12.74 27.12
N ARG A 364 -41.33 12.40 26.30
CA ARG A 364 -41.14 11.68 25.03
C ARG A 364 -40.15 12.35 24.07
N TRP A 365 -40.24 13.68 23.91
CA TRP A 365 -39.32 14.41 23.04
C TRP A 365 -37.87 14.37 23.56
N GLN A 366 -37.68 14.48 24.87
CA GLN A 366 -36.36 14.37 25.50
C GLN A 366 -35.76 12.96 25.34
N GLN A 367 -36.61 11.92 25.44
CA GLN A 367 -36.22 10.53 25.21
C GLN A 367 -35.74 10.31 23.76
N ASP A 368 -36.49 10.80 22.77
CA ASP A 368 -36.12 10.68 21.36
C ASP A 368 -34.78 11.38 21.06
N GLN A 369 -34.53 12.54 21.68
CA GLN A 369 -33.24 13.25 21.56
C GLN A 369 -32.07 12.52 22.23
N VAL A 370 -32.31 11.88 23.39
CA VAL A 370 -31.29 11.06 24.07
C VAL A 370 -30.96 9.82 23.26
N VAL A 371 -31.95 9.19 22.63
CA VAL A 371 -31.74 8.05 21.72
C VAL A 371 -30.88 8.46 20.53
N ALA A 372 -31.26 9.52 19.82
CA ALA A 372 -30.47 10.00 18.67
C ALA A 372 -29.02 10.36 19.07
N ALA A 373 -28.84 10.97 20.24
CA ALA A 373 -27.50 11.29 20.76
C ALA A 373 -26.70 10.04 21.14
N ALA A 374 -27.35 9.03 21.72
CA ALA A 374 -26.71 7.76 22.07
C ALA A 374 -26.33 6.95 20.83
N GLU A 375 -27.19 6.89 19.81
CA GLU A 375 -26.91 6.24 18.53
C GLU A 375 -25.71 6.90 17.83
N ALA A 376 -25.69 8.23 17.75
CA ALA A 376 -24.59 8.97 17.16
C ALA A 376 -23.25 8.72 17.90
N GLU A 377 -23.29 8.62 19.23
CA GLU A 377 -22.11 8.33 20.03
C GLU A 377 -21.65 6.88 19.89
N LEU A 378 -22.57 5.92 19.85
CA LEU A 378 -22.26 4.52 19.62
C LEU A 378 -21.59 4.32 18.26
N GLU A 379 -22.07 4.99 17.21
CA GLU A 379 -21.45 4.92 15.89
C GLU A 379 -20.03 5.47 15.90
N ARG A 380 -19.80 6.60 16.57
CA ARG A 380 -18.44 7.14 16.78
C ARG A 380 -17.54 6.17 17.53
N LEU A 381 -18.05 5.52 18.58
CA LEU A 381 -17.27 4.55 19.36
C LEU A 381 -16.92 3.30 18.55
N LYS A 382 -17.80 2.83 17.65
CA LYS A 382 -17.49 1.70 16.75
C LYS A 382 -16.29 1.99 15.85
N ASP A 383 -16.17 3.22 15.35
CA ASP A 383 -15.03 3.64 14.52
C ASP A 383 -13.71 3.75 15.30
N LEU A 384 -13.79 3.92 16.63
CA LEU A 384 -12.63 4.12 17.50
C LEU A 384 -12.12 2.83 18.14
N LEU A 385 -13.01 1.84 18.34
CA LEU A 385 -12.71 0.58 19.01
C LEU A 385 -12.24 -0.51 18.05
N MET A 386 -11.29 -1.34 18.52
CA MET A 386 -10.87 -2.54 17.79
C MET A 386 -11.95 -3.64 17.73
N GLN A 387 -12.88 -3.62 18.68
CA GLN A 387 -14.04 -4.52 18.77
C GLN A 387 -15.32 -3.67 18.89
N PRO A 388 -16.02 -3.41 17.78
CA PRO A 388 -17.20 -2.54 17.74
C PRO A 388 -18.33 -2.98 18.68
N GLU A 389 -18.43 -4.27 18.97
CA GLU A 389 -19.43 -4.88 19.85
C GLU A 389 -19.27 -4.45 21.32
N GLY A 390 -18.09 -3.93 21.70
CA GLY A 390 -17.81 -3.40 23.03
C GLY A 390 -18.33 -1.97 23.26
N ALA A 391 -18.72 -1.25 22.20
CA ALA A 391 -19.15 0.16 22.29
C ALA A 391 -20.32 0.40 23.27
N PRO A 392 -21.36 -0.46 23.33
CA PRO A 392 -22.47 -0.27 24.27
C PRO A 392 -22.05 -0.44 25.72
N ARG A 393 -21.18 -1.42 26.01
CA ARG A 393 -20.65 -1.67 27.35
C ARG A 393 -19.77 -0.51 27.81
N LEU A 394 -18.87 -0.04 26.94
CA LEU A 394 -18.01 1.10 27.22
C LEU A 394 -18.81 2.38 27.49
N LEU A 395 -19.86 2.63 26.71
CA LEU A 395 -20.75 3.76 26.93
C LEU A 395 -21.49 3.67 28.27
N ALA A 396 -21.91 2.46 28.66
CA ALA A 396 -22.54 2.20 29.95
C ALA A 396 -21.55 2.41 31.12
N ASP A 397 -20.34 1.87 31.03
CA ASP A 397 -19.30 2.04 32.06
C ASP A 397 -18.99 3.54 32.24
N ARG A 398 -18.86 4.28 31.13
CA ARG A 398 -18.66 5.74 31.15
C ARG A 398 -19.80 6.50 31.84
N LEU A 399 -21.05 6.15 31.55
CA LEU A 399 -22.21 6.77 32.20
C LEU A 399 -22.25 6.45 33.70
N THR A 400 -21.86 5.23 34.06
CA THR A 400 -21.77 4.78 35.46
C THR A 400 -20.73 5.58 36.24
N ASP A 401 -19.51 5.69 35.71
CA ASP A 401 -18.42 6.44 36.35
C ASP A 401 -18.81 7.91 36.56
N ARG A 402 -19.43 8.53 35.55
CA ARG A 402 -19.88 9.93 35.62
C ARG A 402 -21.04 10.15 36.59
N LEU A 403 -21.91 9.16 36.79
CA LEU A 403 -22.94 9.24 37.83
C LEU A 403 -22.31 9.17 39.22
N GLN A 404 -21.29 8.32 39.40
CA GLN A 404 -20.55 8.22 40.66
C GLN A 404 -19.83 9.54 40.99
N GLU A 405 -19.22 10.21 39.99
CA GLU A 405 -18.60 11.53 40.16
C GLU A 405 -19.56 12.59 40.74
N VAL A 406 -20.84 12.57 40.33
CA VAL A 406 -21.86 13.52 40.81
C VAL A 406 -22.35 13.18 42.23
N GLY A 407 -21.97 12.01 42.76
CA GLY A 407 -22.43 11.49 44.04
C GLY A 407 -23.77 10.76 43.93
N GLY A 408 -24.05 10.18 42.76
CA GLY A 408 -25.23 9.36 42.49
C GLY A 408 -26.41 10.13 41.89
N GLU A 409 -27.41 9.35 41.46
CA GLU A 409 -28.59 9.79 40.70
C GLU A 409 -29.38 10.91 41.39
N ALA A 410 -29.50 10.85 42.73
CA ALA A 410 -30.26 11.81 43.53
C ALA A 410 -29.72 13.26 43.48
N ARG A 411 -28.46 13.45 43.04
CA ARG A 411 -27.83 14.77 42.92
C ARG A 411 -27.94 15.36 41.51
N VAL A 412 -28.56 14.66 40.56
CA VAL A 412 -28.78 15.14 39.19
C VAL A 412 -30.04 16.00 39.13
N SER A 413 -29.88 17.32 39.13
CA SER A 413 -31.01 18.28 39.11
C SER A 413 -31.73 18.39 37.76
N SER A 414 -31.07 18.01 36.66
CA SER A 414 -31.63 18.05 35.30
C SER A 414 -31.20 16.79 34.53
N PRO A 415 -32.02 15.71 34.53
CA PRO A 415 -31.71 14.45 33.87
C PRO A 415 -31.37 14.59 32.38
N PHE A 416 -32.20 15.30 31.61
CA PHE A 416 -31.99 15.49 30.16
C PHE A 416 -30.68 16.21 29.85
N GLY A 417 -30.43 17.34 30.52
CA GLY A 417 -29.21 18.13 30.34
C GLY A 417 -27.95 17.40 30.80
N TRP A 418 -28.05 16.59 31.87
CA TRP A 418 -26.95 15.79 32.34
C TRP A 418 -26.59 14.70 31.31
N ILE A 419 -27.56 13.92 30.83
CA ILE A 419 -27.30 12.84 29.87
C ILE A 419 -26.70 13.40 28.57
N THR A 420 -27.31 14.44 27.99
CA THR A 420 -26.93 14.93 26.66
C THR A 420 -25.67 15.81 26.63
N ARG A 421 -25.35 16.52 27.73
CA ARG A 421 -24.20 17.45 27.76
C ARG A 421 -23.03 16.98 28.61
N ARG A 422 -23.24 15.99 29.47
CA ARG A 422 -22.25 15.51 30.44
C ARG A 422 -22.04 14.01 30.37
N GLY A 423 -23.11 13.23 30.24
CA GLY A 423 -23.08 11.78 30.22
C GLY A 423 -22.59 11.20 28.89
N LEU A 424 -23.17 11.63 27.76
CA LEU A 424 -22.91 11.07 26.44
C LEU A 424 -21.77 11.76 25.67
N VAL A 425 -21.34 12.95 26.08
CA VAL A 425 -20.31 13.71 25.37
C VAL A 425 -18.93 13.22 25.80
N GLN A 426 -18.07 12.86 24.85
CA GLN A 426 -16.66 12.62 25.14
C GLN A 426 -16.02 13.90 25.71
N ARG A 427 -15.28 13.77 26.82
CA ARG A 427 -14.60 14.86 27.52
C ARG A 427 -13.09 14.71 27.29
N PRO A 428 -12.56 15.13 26.13
CA PRO A 428 -11.14 14.97 25.86
C PRO A 428 -10.32 15.85 26.80
N ALA A 429 -9.45 15.23 27.60
CA ALA A 429 -8.48 15.94 28.44
C ALA A 429 -7.18 16.27 27.69
N CYS A 430 -7.02 15.78 26.46
CA CYS A 430 -5.89 16.06 25.57
C CYS A 430 -6.33 16.03 24.09
N SER A 431 -5.38 16.24 23.18
CA SER A 431 -5.60 16.23 21.73
C SER A 431 -5.83 14.84 21.11
N ASP A 432 -5.74 13.76 21.90
CA ASP A 432 -5.99 12.41 21.40
C ASP A 432 -7.50 12.19 21.27
N VAL A 433 -7.96 11.91 20.06
CA VAL A 433 -9.38 11.65 19.75
C VAL A 433 -9.93 10.42 20.49
N ARG A 434 -9.06 9.56 21.03
CA ARG A 434 -9.44 8.39 21.83
C ARG A 434 -9.46 8.67 23.34
N CYS A 435 -9.18 9.89 23.77
CA CYS A 435 -9.12 10.25 25.19
C CYS A 435 -10.50 10.68 25.71
N ASP A 436 -10.92 10.11 26.83
CA ASP A 436 -12.06 10.54 27.62
C ASP A 436 -11.63 10.70 29.08
N ASP A 437 -11.66 11.93 29.60
CA ASP A 437 -11.27 12.30 30.97
C ASP A 437 -9.92 11.70 31.44
N GLY A 438 -8.97 11.57 30.51
CA GLY A 438 -7.64 11.01 30.83
C GLY A 438 -7.53 9.49 30.69
N ILE A 439 -8.60 8.80 30.29
CA ILE A 439 -8.63 7.37 29.97
C ILE A 439 -8.69 7.19 28.45
N ARG A 440 -8.04 6.15 27.93
CA ARG A 440 -8.14 5.76 26.51
C ARG A 440 -9.33 4.85 26.29
N LEU A 441 -10.21 5.23 25.37
CA LEU A 441 -11.42 4.48 25.04
C LEU A 441 -11.12 3.10 24.43
N ASP A 442 -10.03 2.94 23.69
CA ASP A 442 -9.66 1.69 23.02
C ASP A 442 -8.92 0.68 23.90
N THR A 443 -8.26 1.15 24.97
CA THR A 443 -7.47 0.28 25.87
C THR A 443 -7.99 0.25 27.30
N GLY A 444 -8.92 1.15 27.68
CA GLY A 444 -9.47 1.28 29.03
C GLY A 444 -8.48 1.75 30.11
N GLY A 445 -7.25 2.09 29.72
CA GLY A 445 -6.17 2.51 30.63
C GLY A 445 -5.84 4.00 30.51
N ASP A 446 -4.91 4.48 31.32
CA ASP A 446 -4.49 5.88 31.33
C ASP A 446 -4.03 6.36 29.94
N CYS A 447 -4.43 7.58 29.59
CA CYS A 447 -4.03 8.21 28.35
C CYS A 447 -2.61 8.76 28.46
N ALA A 448 -1.68 8.11 27.77
CA ALA A 448 -0.29 8.55 27.67
C ALA A 448 -0.17 10.01 27.16
N ASN A 449 -1.06 10.44 26.26
CA ASN A 449 -1.07 11.82 25.78
C ASN A 449 -1.51 12.82 26.88
N CYS A 450 -2.44 12.44 27.75
CA CYS A 450 -2.74 13.23 28.95
C CYS A 450 -1.53 13.30 29.89
N GLY A 451 -0.79 12.21 30.06
CA GLY A 451 0.49 12.20 30.76
C GLY A 451 1.46 13.25 30.18
N ASN A 452 1.64 13.26 28.85
CA ASN A 452 2.48 14.23 28.16
C ASN A 452 1.99 15.68 28.36
N VAL A 453 0.68 15.93 28.24
CA VAL A 453 0.09 17.26 28.50
C VAL A 453 0.37 17.71 29.94
N ILE A 454 0.23 16.81 30.92
CA ILE A 454 0.54 17.09 32.32
C ILE A 454 2.03 17.38 32.50
N HIS A 455 2.92 16.60 31.89
CA HIS A 455 4.36 16.82 31.93
C HIS A 455 4.75 18.17 31.34
N ILE A 456 4.20 18.53 30.17
CA ILE A 456 4.41 19.83 29.51
C ILE A 456 3.94 20.97 30.42
N ARG A 457 2.73 20.87 30.99
CA ARG A 457 2.19 21.88 31.92
C ARG A 457 3.03 22.04 33.18
N ARG A 458 3.53 20.93 33.76
CA ARG A 458 4.42 20.95 34.92
C ARG A 458 5.75 21.61 34.58
N ALA A 459 6.39 21.22 33.47
CA ALA A 459 7.63 21.83 33.02
C ALA A 459 7.47 23.33 32.75
N ARG A 460 6.34 23.74 32.18
CA ARG A 460 6.02 25.15 31.95
C ARG A 460 5.80 25.93 33.23
N ARG A 461 5.10 25.37 34.22
CA ARG A 461 4.97 25.99 35.56
C ARG A 461 6.32 26.22 36.22
N VAL A 462 7.22 25.23 36.15
CA VAL A 462 8.59 25.35 36.67
C VAL A 462 9.36 26.45 35.94
N ARG A 463 9.25 26.52 34.61
CA ARG A 463 9.89 27.57 33.81
C ARG A 463 9.38 28.96 34.18
N ILE A 464 8.07 29.16 34.21
CA ILE A 464 7.48 30.46 34.57
C ILE A 464 7.89 30.88 35.98
N ALA A 465 7.93 29.94 36.93
CA ALA A 465 8.41 30.22 38.28
C ALA A 465 9.88 30.65 38.29
N ALA A 466 10.75 30.00 37.52
CA ALA A 466 12.15 30.38 37.39
C ALA A 466 12.36 31.72 36.69
N ASP A 467 11.51 32.06 35.71
CA ASP A 467 11.53 33.35 35.03
C ASP A 467 11.07 34.48 35.99
N ILE A 468 10.06 34.23 36.82
CA ILE A 468 9.65 35.17 37.89
C ILE A 468 10.79 35.40 38.88
N ASP A 469 11.47 34.33 39.34
CA ASP A 469 12.59 34.44 40.28
C ASP A 469 13.76 35.25 39.69
N ARG A 470 13.97 35.17 38.36
CA ARG A 470 15.00 35.93 37.64
C ARG A 470 14.63 37.40 37.46
N GLU A 471 13.37 37.68 37.09
CA GLU A 471 12.90 39.02 36.71
C GLU A 471 12.50 39.88 37.91
N LEU A 472 12.02 39.26 38.99
CA LEU A 472 11.49 39.93 40.18
C LEU A 472 12.18 39.40 41.44
N PRO A 473 13.49 39.64 41.62
CA PRO A 473 14.20 39.17 42.80
C PRO A 473 13.70 39.86 44.07
N GLY A 474 13.43 39.09 45.12
CA GLY A 474 13.11 39.61 46.46
C GLY A 474 11.63 39.93 46.73
N ILE A 475 10.71 39.59 45.83
CA ILE A 475 9.26 39.73 46.08
C ILE A 475 8.76 38.74 47.15
N GLY A 476 7.71 39.11 47.88
CA GLY A 476 7.10 38.27 48.92
C GLY A 476 6.41 37.02 48.35
N GLU A 477 6.27 35.96 49.15
CA GLU A 477 5.73 34.66 48.67
C GLU A 477 4.29 34.76 48.15
N ALA A 478 3.44 35.57 48.80
CA ALA A 478 2.06 35.78 48.38
C ALA A 478 1.96 36.48 47.02
N GLU A 479 2.79 37.52 46.82
CA GLU A 479 2.88 38.26 45.56
C GLU A 479 3.46 37.39 44.45
N ARG A 480 4.51 36.60 44.75
CA ARG A 480 5.07 35.61 43.82
C ARG A 480 4.03 34.60 43.34
N ARG A 481 3.16 34.12 44.24
CA ARG A 481 2.09 33.18 43.90
C ARG A 481 1.06 33.81 42.97
N GLN A 482 0.68 35.07 43.22
CA GLN A 482 -0.25 35.80 42.38
C GLN A 482 0.32 36.01 40.96
N VAL A 483 1.56 36.47 40.85
CA VAL A 483 2.23 36.67 39.56
C VAL A 483 2.36 35.35 38.77
N LEU A 484 2.65 34.25 39.45
CA LEU A 484 2.70 32.92 38.81
C LEU A 484 1.33 32.50 38.25
N GLU A 485 0.26 32.70 39.01
CA GLU A 485 -1.09 32.39 38.54
C GLU A 485 -1.52 33.27 37.36
N ASP A 486 -1.22 34.57 37.40
CA ASP A 486 -1.56 35.51 36.34
C ASP A 486 -0.84 35.14 35.04
N ARG A 487 0.48 34.85 35.08
CA ARG A 487 1.24 34.40 33.91
C ARG A 487 0.77 33.04 33.38
N LEU A 488 0.36 32.12 34.26
CA LEU A 488 -0.22 30.84 33.84
C LEU A 488 -1.59 31.03 33.15
N ARG A 489 -2.42 31.97 33.62
CA ARG A 489 -3.71 32.30 33.00
C ARG A 489 -3.53 32.95 31.64
N GLU A 490 -2.62 33.92 31.52
CA GLU A 490 -2.27 34.55 30.25
C GLU A 490 -1.79 33.50 29.24
N HIS A 491 -0.89 32.62 29.68
CA HIS A 491 -0.38 31.56 28.82
C HIS A 491 -1.47 30.59 28.34
N ALA A 492 -2.41 30.22 29.22
CA ALA A 492 -3.54 29.37 28.86
C ALA A 492 -4.48 30.05 27.85
N ALA A 493 -4.65 31.37 27.92
CA ALA A 493 -5.44 32.14 26.96
C ALA A 493 -4.79 32.10 25.55
N ILE A 494 -3.47 32.32 25.47
CA ILE A 494 -2.71 32.23 24.21
C ILE A 494 -2.83 30.84 23.58
N GLU A 495 -2.67 29.76 24.37
CA GLU A 495 -2.82 28.39 23.85
C GLU A 495 -4.23 28.11 23.32
N ALA A 496 -5.26 28.70 23.94
CA ALA A 496 -6.66 28.55 23.51
C ALA A 496 -6.92 29.26 22.18
N GLU A 497 -6.40 30.47 21.99
CA GLU A 497 -6.50 31.22 20.72
C GLU A 497 -5.79 30.46 19.58
N ASP A 498 -4.56 29.99 19.81
CA ASP A 498 -3.80 29.18 18.85
C ASP A 498 -4.52 27.88 18.47
N PHE A 499 -5.24 27.28 19.40
CA PHE A 499 -6.02 26.08 19.14
C PHE A 499 -7.23 26.37 18.24
N VAL A 500 -7.97 27.46 18.50
CA VAL A 500 -9.11 27.89 17.66
C VAL A 500 -8.63 28.23 16.25
N TRP A 501 -7.56 29.00 16.13
CA TRP A 501 -6.96 29.37 14.83
C TRP A 501 -6.57 28.14 14.01
N ARG A 502 -5.87 27.17 14.62
CA ARG A 502 -5.47 25.92 13.94
C ARG A 502 -6.68 25.10 13.49
N ARG A 503 -7.75 25.07 14.27
CA ARG A 503 -8.99 24.38 13.92
C ARG A 503 -9.67 25.01 12.71
N GLU A 504 -9.77 26.33 12.66
CA GLU A 504 -10.33 27.05 11.52
C GLU A 504 -9.53 26.83 10.24
N GLN A 505 -8.20 26.88 10.33
CA GLN A 505 -7.30 26.57 9.21
C GLN A 505 -7.48 25.15 8.70
N ALA A 506 -7.63 24.17 9.59
CA ALA A 506 -7.87 22.78 9.22
C ALA A 506 -9.21 22.60 8.49
N LEU A 507 -10.26 23.28 8.94
CA LEU A 507 -11.58 23.27 8.28
C LEU A 507 -11.51 23.90 6.88
N ALA A 508 -10.86 25.06 6.74
CA ALA A 508 -10.65 25.71 5.45
C ALA A 508 -9.82 24.85 4.49
N ALA A 509 -8.75 24.22 4.98
CA ALA A 509 -7.94 23.30 4.19
C ALA A 509 -8.73 22.07 3.72
N ARG A 510 -9.61 21.52 4.57
CA ARG A 510 -10.50 20.41 4.21
C ARG A 510 -11.46 20.80 3.09
N ALA A 511 -12.13 21.95 3.20
CA ALA A 511 -13.04 22.45 2.16
C ALA A 511 -12.33 22.65 0.80
N ARG A 512 -11.09 23.18 0.81
CA ARG A 512 -10.26 23.29 -0.41
C ARG A 512 -9.92 21.93 -1.02
N ARG A 513 -9.65 20.91 -0.21
CA ARG A 513 -9.38 19.55 -0.72
C ARG A 513 -10.64 18.90 -1.31
N GLU A 514 -11.79 19.11 -0.70
CA GLU A 514 -13.06 18.55 -1.17
C GLU A 514 -13.49 19.16 -2.51
N THR A 515 -13.36 20.48 -2.67
CA THR A 515 -13.60 21.19 -3.95
C THR A 515 -12.63 20.75 -5.05
N ALA A 516 -11.34 20.61 -4.75
CA ALA A 516 -10.35 20.11 -5.72
C ALA A 516 -10.67 18.68 -6.19
N ARG A 517 -11.10 17.80 -5.27
CA ARG A 517 -11.53 16.43 -5.60
C ARG A 517 -12.78 16.41 -6.48
N ALA A 518 -13.75 17.30 -6.23
CA ALA A 518 -14.94 17.42 -7.08
C ALA A 518 -14.57 17.86 -8.50
N ALA A 519 -13.75 18.91 -8.65
CA ALA A 519 -13.30 19.38 -9.95
C ALA A 519 -12.48 18.33 -10.73
N ALA A 520 -11.67 17.52 -10.04
CA ALA A 520 -10.93 16.42 -10.67
C ALA A 520 -11.85 15.31 -11.20
N ARG A 521 -12.95 14.99 -10.48
CA ARG A 521 -13.94 14.01 -10.95
C ARG A 521 -14.64 14.48 -12.21
N GLU A 522 -15.07 15.74 -12.25
CA GLU A 522 -15.72 16.33 -13.43
C GLU A 522 -14.80 16.34 -14.66
N ARG A 523 -13.52 16.70 -14.48
CA ARG A 523 -12.54 16.62 -15.58
C ARG A 523 -12.37 15.20 -16.11
N GLY A 524 -12.21 14.23 -15.21
CA GLY A 524 -12.08 12.83 -15.60
C GLY A 524 -13.31 12.28 -16.32
N GLU A 525 -14.52 12.76 -15.98
CA GLU A 525 -15.75 12.42 -16.71
C GLU A 525 -15.76 12.99 -18.13
N ARG A 526 -15.38 14.26 -18.29
CA ARG A 526 -15.28 14.90 -19.62
C ARG A 526 -14.24 14.23 -20.51
N GLU A 527 -13.07 13.89 -19.96
CA GLU A 527 -12.03 13.16 -20.69
C GLU A 527 -12.51 11.77 -21.14
N ARG A 528 -13.23 11.04 -20.28
CA ARG A 528 -13.83 9.76 -20.67
C ARG A 528 -14.86 9.90 -21.77
N GLN A 529 -15.71 10.93 -21.70
CA GLN A 529 -16.70 11.22 -22.75
C GLN A 529 -16.03 11.57 -24.08
N ALA A 530 -14.99 12.41 -24.05
CA ALA A 530 -14.22 12.78 -25.24
C ALA A 530 -13.51 11.56 -25.86
N ALA A 531 -12.92 10.70 -25.03
CA ALA A 531 -12.28 9.46 -25.48
C ALA A 531 -13.30 8.49 -26.11
N ALA A 532 -14.48 8.33 -25.50
CA ALA A 532 -15.55 7.50 -26.05
C ALA A 532 -16.08 8.05 -27.38
N ALA A 533 -16.22 9.38 -27.51
CA ALA A 533 -16.62 10.01 -28.76
C ALA A 533 -15.56 9.83 -29.87
N ALA A 534 -14.28 10.00 -29.54
CA ALA A 534 -13.19 9.77 -30.47
C ALA A 534 -13.10 8.30 -30.90
N GLU A 535 -13.32 7.35 -29.98
CA GLU A 535 -13.37 5.93 -30.29
C GLU A 535 -14.57 5.58 -31.18
N ALA A 536 -15.75 6.14 -30.90
CA ALA A 536 -16.92 5.95 -31.77
C ALA A 536 -16.69 6.49 -33.19
N MET A 537 -16.04 7.66 -33.33
CA MET A 537 -15.66 8.22 -34.63
C MET A 537 -14.65 7.32 -35.35
N ARG A 538 -13.64 6.81 -34.64
CA ARG A 538 -12.70 5.83 -35.22
C ARG A 538 -13.45 4.60 -35.69
N GLN A 539 -14.22 3.95 -34.80
CA GLN A 539 -14.94 2.73 -35.12
C GLN A 539 -15.82 2.89 -36.35
N ALA A 540 -16.45 4.05 -36.57
CA ALA A 540 -17.28 4.30 -37.75
C ALA A 540 -16.53 4.25 -39.10
N LEU A 541 -15.20 4.37 -39.11
CA LEU A 541 -14.40 4.31 -40.34
C LEU A 541 -14.46 2.90 -40.98
N PRO A 542 -14.73 2.78 -42.29
CA PRO A 542 -14.68 1.52 -42.99
C PRO A 542 -13.24 1.02 -43.16
N CYS A 543 -13.07 -0.27 -43.45
CA CYS A 543 -11.79 -0.87 -43.75
C CYS A 543 -11.24 -0.34 -45.07
N GLU A 544 -10.03 0.22 -45.06
CA GLU A 544 -9.35 0.75 -46.26
C GLU A 544 -9.12 -0.32 -47.35
N ALA A 545 -9.02 -1.59 -46.97
CA ALA A 545 -8.65 -2.66 -47.90
C ALA A 545 -9.87 -3.39 -48.51
N CYS A 546 -10.91 -3.64 -47.72
CA CYS A 546 -12.09 -4.41 -48.18
C CYS A 546 -13.43 -3.66 -48.05
N GLY A 547 -13.42 -2.41 -47.58
CA GLY A 547 -14.64 -1.60 -47.44
C GLY A 547 -15.58 -1.99 -46.29
N GLN A 548 -15.24 -3.02 -45.50
CA GLN A 548 -16.05 -3.48 -44.37
C GLN A 548 -16.37 -2.31 -43.43
N GLN A 549 -17.65 -2.13 -43.11
CA GLN A 549 -18.08 -1.03 -42.26
C GLN A 549 -17.63 -1.23 -40.81
N ARG A 550 -17.61 -0.14 -40.05
CA ARG A 550 -17.33 -0.13 -38.62
C ARG A 550 -15.99 -0.80 -38.20
N SER A 551 -14.94 -0.56 -38.98
CA SER A 551 -13.67 -1.31 -38.88
C SER A 551 -12.49 -0.50 -38.36
N ALA A 552 -12.71 0.70 -37.82
CA ALA A 552 -11.64 1.56 -37.31
C ALA A 552 -10.49 1.84 -38.32
N GLY A 553 -10.81 1.84 -39.62
CA GLY A 553 -9.85 1.98 -40.72
C GLY A 553 -9.29 0.65 -41.25
N LEU A 554 -9.23 -0.43 -40.45
CA LEU A 554 -8.79 -1.76 -40.90
C LEU A 554 -9.52 -2.86 -40.14
N CYS A 555 -10.28 -3.69 -40.87
CA CYS A 555 -10.90 -4.86 -40.26
C CYS A 555 -9.84 -5.88 -39.81
N GLU A 556 -10.18 -6.72 -38.85
CA GLU A 556 -9.26 -7.69 -38.26
C GLU A 556 -8.59 -8.58 -39.31
N ALA A 557 -9.35 -9.16 -40.23
CA ALA A 557 -8.82 -9.99 -41.32
C ALA A 557 -7.80 -9.25 -42.20
N CYS A 558 -8.08 -8.00 -42.59
CA CYS A 558 -7.16 -7.18 -43.38
C CYS A 558 -5.93 -6.75 -42.56
N GLY A 559 -6.11 -6.47 -41.27
CA GLY A 559 -5.03 -6.17 -40.34
C GLY A 559 -4.09 -7.37 -40.15
N TYR A 560 -4.64 -8.58 -40.01
CA TYR A 560 -3.85 -9.81 -39.98
C TYR A 560 -3.10 -10.03 -41.30
N ARG A 561 -3.79 -9.96 -42.46
CA ARG A 561 -3.15 -10.12 -43.78
C ARG A 561 -2.00 -9.14 -44.02
N ARG A 562 -2.18 -7.85 -43.70
CA ARG A 562 -1.10 -6.84 -43.81
C ARG A 562 0.10 -7.20 -42.92
N ARG A 563 -0.15 -7.66 -41.69
CA ARG A 563 0.92 -8.10 -40.78
C ARG A 563 1.62 -9.37 -41.28
N THR A 564 0.86 -10.32 -41.82
CA THR A 564 1.42 -11.55 -42.41
C THR A 564 2.36 -11.22 -43.56
N GLU A 565 1.96 -10.36 -44.50
CA GLU A 565 2.84 -9.97 -45.62
C GLU A 565 4.10 -9.22 -45.13
N ALA A 566 3.95 -8.34 -44.15
CA ALA A 566 5.09 -7.66 -43.54
C ALA A 566 6.07 -8.65 -42.87
N ALA A 567 5.54 -9.65 -42.16
CA ALA A 567 6.35 -10.68 -41.50
C ALA A 567 7.01 -11.64 -42.50
N ILE A 568 6.34 -12.02 -43.60
CA ILE A 568 6.94 -12.79 -44.70
C ILE A 568 8.09 -12.00 -45.33
N THR A 569 7.88 -10.71 -45.58
CA THR A 569 8.92 -9.81 -46.12
C THR A 569 10.11 -9.72 -45.17
N GLU A 570 9.87 -9.56 -43.86
CA GLU A 570 10.95 -9.54 -42.86
C GLU A 570 11.71 -10.87 -42.82
N ALA A 571 11.01 -12.02 -42.83
CA ALA A 571 11.63 -13.33 -42.86
C ALA A 571 12.51 -13.52 -44.11
N GLY A 572 12.04 -13.07 -45.29
CA GLY A 572 12.81 -13.07 -46.53
C GLY A 572 14.09 -12.25 -46.43
N LEU A 573 14.03 -11.03 -45.88
CA LEU A 573 15.20 -10.19 -45.66
C LEU A 573 16.18 -10.80 -44.66
N VAL A 574 15.68 -11.37 -43.56
CA VAL A 574 16.52 -12.06 -42.56
C VAL A 574 17.23 -13.26 -43.17
N ALA A 575 16.57 -14.02 -44.05
CA ALA A 575 17.19 -15.13 -44.77
C ALA A 575 18.25 -14.65 -45.77
N ALA A 576 17.97 -13.58 -46.52
CA ALA A 576 18.89 -13.03 -47.52
C ALA A 576 20.26 -12.65 -46.92
N ILE A 577 20.29 -12.14 -45.68
CA ILE A 577 21.54 -11.69 -45.01
C ILE A 577 22.65 -12.75 -44.96
N TRP A 578 22.27 -14.03 -44.92
CA TRP A 578 23.24 -15.13 -44.85
C TRP A 578 23.23 -16.02 -46.08
N ALA A 579 22.16 -16.02 -46.88
CA ALA A 579 21.98 -16.93 -48.01
C ALA A 579 22.22 -16.28 -49.38
N ALA A 580 22.15 -14.95 -49.49
CA ALA A 580 22.33 -14.21 -50.73
C ALA A 580 23.64 -13.40 -50.74
N ASP A 581 24.15 -13.12 -51.94
CA ASP A 581 25.04 -11.99 -52.17
C ASP A 581 24.26 -10.68 -52.01
N LEU A 582 24.60 -9.90 -51.00
CA LEU A 582 23.86 -8.66 -50.66
C LEU A 582 24.08 -7.56 -51.69
N ASP A 583 25.14 -7.65 -52.50
CA ASP A 583 25.43 -6.72 -53.60
C ASP A 583 24.66 -7.08 -54.88
N ASP A 584 24.08 -8.29 -54.97
CA ASP A 584 23.22 -8.73 -56.07
C ASP A 584 21.73 -8.68 -55.67
N ALA A 585 21.02 -7.69 -56.19
CA ALA A 585 19.59 -7.52 -55.94
C ALA A 585 18.75 -8.70 -56.46
N ALA A 586 19.19 -9.39 -57.52
CA ALA A 586 18.48 -10.55 -58.06
C ALA A 586 18.60 -11.76 -57.12
N ASP A 587 19.77 -11.94 -56.51
CA ASP A 587 20.00 -13.03 -55.54
C ASP A 587 19.22 -12.81 -54.24
N VAL A 588 19.20 -11.57 -53.72
CA VAL A 588 18.34 -11.19 -52.58
C VAL A 588 16.86 -11.44 -52.88
N ALA A 589 16.40 -11.06 -54.08
CA ALA A 589 15.02 -11.30 -54.51
C ALA A 589 14.70 -12.79 -54.64
N ALA A 590 15.64 -13.61 -55.14
CA ALA A 590 15.48 -15.05 -55.26
C ALA A 590 15.33 -15.72 -53.88
N VAL A 591 16.15 -15.34 -52.89
CA VAL A 591 16.01 -15.84 -51.52
C VAL A 591 14.69 -15.40 -50.89
N ALA A 592 14.32 -14.13 -51.02
CA ALA A 592 13.05 -13.63 -50.49
C ALA A 592 11.84 -14.33 -51.14
N ALA A 593 11.89 -14.60 -52.45
CA ALA A 593 10.86 -15.36 -53.17
C ALA A 593 10.78 -16.81 -52.67
N HIS A 594 11.92 -17.46 -52.45
CA HIS A 594 11.96 -18.81 -51.90
C HIS A 594 11.32 -18.88 -50.50
N VAL A 595 11.66 -17.94 -49.61
CA VAL A 595 11.04 -17.85 -48.27
C VAL A 595 9.53 -17.62 -48.36
N ARG A 596 9.08 -16.73 -49.25
CA ARG A 596 7.64 -16.50 -49.48
C ARG A 596 6.92 -17.77 -49.93
N VAL A 597 7.50 -18.55 -50.84
CA VAL A 597 6.92 -19.82 -51.30
C VAL A 597 6.84 -20.84 -50.17
N THR A 598 7.90 -20.98 -49.38
CA THR A 598 7.92 -21.91 -48.23
C THR A 598 6.87 -21.55 -47.20
N LEU A 599 6.84 -20.30 -46.74
CA LEU A 599 5.84 -19.83 -45.78
C LEU A 599 4.42 -19.88 -46.34
N GLY A 600 4.24 -19.62 -47.63
CA GLY A 600 2.95 -19.77 -48.31
C GLY A 600 2.44 -21.21 -48.29
N ALA A 601 3.33 -22.19 -48.49
CA ALA A 601 2.97 -23.60 -48.40
C ALA A 601 2.57 -24.03 -46.96
N ASP A 602 3.25 -23.50 -45.95
CA ASP A 602 2.93 -23.76 -44.53
C ASP A 602 1.59 -23.13 -44.12
N ILE A 603 1.32 -21.92 -44.60
CA ILE A 603 0.02 -21.24 -44.42
C ILE A 603 -1.09 -22.08 -45.07
N GLU A 604 -0.91 -22.51 -46.32
CA GLU A 604 -1.89 -23.32 -47.06
C GLU A 604 -2.13 -24.68 -46.39
N ALA A 605 -1.08 -25.31 -45.86
CA ALA A 605 -1.22 -26.56 -45.10
C ALA A 605 -2.05 -26.36 -43.83
N THR A 606 -1.82 -25.26 -43.12
CA THR A 606 -2.58 -24.90 -41.91
C THR A 606 -4.03 -24.51 -42.24
N HIS A 607 -4.26 -23.81 -43.36
CA HIS A 607 -5.60 -23.51 -43.87
C HIS A 607 -6.38 -24.79 -44.17
N ARG A 608 -5.77 -25.76 -44.87
CA ARG A 608 -6.41 -27.06 -45.14
C ARG A 608 -6.76 -27.82 -43.86
N GLN A 609 -5.84 -27.89 -42.89
CA GLN A 609 -6.10 -28.52 -41.59
C GLN A 609 -7.25 -27.85 -40.84
N PHE A 610 -7.32 -26.51 -40.88
CA PHE A 610 -8.42 -25.78 -40.27
C PHE A 610 -9.75 -26.13 -40.94
N LEU A 611 -9.81 -26.11 -42.27
CA LEU A 611 -11.02 -26.45 -43.02
C LEU A 611 -11.48 -27.90 -42.81
N GLU A 612 -10.55 -28.85 -42.62
CA GLU A 612 -10.87 -30.25 -42.30
C GLU A 612 -11.50 -30.44 -40.91
N LEU A 613 -11.26 -29.51 -39.98
CA LEU A 613 -11.77 -29.57 -38.61
C LEU A 613 -13.12 -28.86 -38.42
N MET A 614 -13.54 -28.04 -39.39
CA MET A 614 -14.78 -27.27 -39.32
C MET A 614 -15.98 -28.11 -39.80
N GLU A 615 -17.12 -27.96 -39.12
CA GLU A 615 -18.34 -28.64 -39.55
C GLU A 615 -18.92 -27.97 -40.82
N PRO A 616 -19.60 -28.72 -41.70
CA PRO A 616 -20.22 -28.16 -42.89
C PRO A 616 -21.23 -27.06 -42.55
N GLY A 617 -21.03 -25.85 -43.09
CA GLY A 617 -21.92 -24.69 -42.93
C GLY A 617 -21.52 -23.70 -41.82
N GLU A 618 -20.55 -24.00 -40.96
CA GLU A 618 -20.09 -23.07 -39.91
C GLU A 618 -19.41 -21.82 -40.51
N LEU A 619 -18.68 -21.97 -41.61
CA LEU A 619 -18.00 -20.86 -42.31
C LEU A 619 -18.97 -19.96 -43.06
N GLU A 620 -20.10 -20.50 -43.51
CA GLU A 620 -21.15 -19.76 -44.22
C GLU A 620 -22.04 -18.98 -43.25
N ALA A 621 -22.13 -19.43 -41.99
CA ALA A 621 -22.90 -18.76 -40.95
C ALA A 621 -22.29 -17.40 -40.55
N ASP A 622 -20.96 -17.28 -40.54
CA ASP A 622 -20.24 -16.02 -40.34
C ASP A 622 -18.98 -15.92 -41.22
N PRO A 623 -19.12 -15.45 -42.47
CA PRO A 623 -17.99 -15.33 -43.39
C PRO A 623 -16.94 -14.30 -42.93
N VAL A 624 -17.33 -13.32 -42.11
CA VAL A 624 -16.42 -12.28 -41.62
C VAL A 624 -15.53 -12.84 -40.51
N ALA A 625 -16.11 -13.54 -39.54
CA ALA A 625 -15.35 -14.22 -38.50
C ALA A 625 -14.44 -15.31 -39.10
N ALA A 626 -14.95 -16.10 -40.04
CA ALA A 626 -14.17 -17.10 -40.76
C ALA A 626 -12.93 -16.50 -41.44
N ALA A 627 -13.09 -15.38 -42.15
CA ALA A 627 -11.98 -14.67 -42.79
C ALA A 627 -10.95 -14.15 -41.78
N SER A 628 -11.39 -13.67 -40.60
CA SER A 628 -10.50 -13.22 -39.52
C SER A 628 -9.70 -14.38 -38.94
N VAL A 629 -10.32 -15.53 -38.68
CA VAL A 629 -9.64 -16.73 -38.14
C VAL A 629 -8.61 -17.27 -39.12
N LEU A 630 -8.96 -17.40 -40.40
CA LEU A 630 -8.02 -17.83 -41.44
C LEU A 630 -6.82 -16.88 -41.57
N ALA A 631 -7.06 -15.57 -41.53
CA ALA A 631 -5.98 -14.57 -41.60
C ALA A 631 -5.11 -14.58 -40.33
N PHE A 632 -5.71 -14.78 -39.16
CA PHE A 632 -4.98 -14.93 -37.89
C PHE A 632 -4.09 -16.18 -37.90
N ASN A 633 -4.62 -17.33 -38.34
CA ASN A 633 -3.84 -18.56 -38.45
C ASN A 633 -2.64 -18.39 -39.40
N ALA A 634 -2.84 -17.71 -40.53
CA ALA A 634 -1.73 -17.39 -41.44
C ALA A 634 -0.65 -16.53 -40.76
N LEU A 635 -1.05 -15.52 -39.96
CA LEU A 635 -0.10 -14.72 -39.19
C LEU A 635 0.66 -15.57 -38.16
N GLN A 636 -0.03 -16.46 -37.44
CA GLN A 636 0.58 -17.31 -36.42
C GLN A 636 1.64 -18.25 -37.02
N VAL A 637 1.39 -18.82 -38.20
CA VAL A 637 2.38 -19.66 -38.91
C VAL A 637 3.67 -18.88 -39.16
N VAL A 638 3.56 -17.65 -39.69
CA VAL A 638 4.73 -16.84 -40.02
C VAL A 638 5.45 -16.33 -38.76
N GLU A 639 4.70 -15.91 -37.73
CA GLU A 639 5.27 -15.46 -36.45
C GLU A 639 6.03 -16.59 -35.73
N GLN A 640 5.60 -17.85 -35.90
CA GLN A 640 6.30 -19.02 -35.35
C GLN A 640 7.56 -19.39 -36.14
N ALA A 641 7.57 -19.18 -37.46
CA ALA A 641 8.72 -19.46 -38.32
C ALA A 641 9.82 -18.38 -38.24
N LEU A 642 9.46 -17.12 -37.99
CA LEU A 642 10.41 -15.99 -38.00
C LEU A 642 11.59 -16.16 -37.00
N PRO A 643 11.39 -16.64 -35.76
CA PRO A 643 12.48 -17.00 -34.86
C PRO A 643 13.46 -18.02 -35.44
N GLU A 644 13.00 -18.97 -36.25
CA GLU A 644 13.86 -19.99 -36.87
C GLU A 644 14.76 -19.37 -37.93
N TYR A 645 14.21 -18.52 -38.80
CA TYR A 645 15.00 -17.74 -39.77
C TYR A 645 16.04 -16.85 -39.05
N ARG A 646 15.63 -16.18 -37.97
CA ARG A 646 16.52 -15.34 -37.17
C ARG A 646 17.63 -16.15 -36.49
N SER A 647 17.31 -17.30 -35.90
CA SER A 647 18.30 -18.16 -35.25
C SER A 647 19.30 -18.73 -36.24
N SER A 648 18.83 -19.11 -37.44
CA SER A 648 19.66 -19.57 -38.56
C SER A 648 20.61 -18.47 -39.04
N ALA A 649 20.09 -17.25 -39.21
CA ALA A 649 20.90 -16.09 -39.57
C ALA A 649 21.96 -15.78 -38.51
N LEU A 650 21.60 -15.75 -37.23
CA LEU A 650 22.54 -15.53 -36.14
C LEU A 650 23.61 -16.63 -36.04
N GLY A 651 23.23 -17.89 -36.25
CA GLY A 651 24.18 -19.00 -36.31
C GLY A 651 25.23 -18.83 -37.40
N ARG A 652 24.78 -18.51 -38.63
CA ARG A 652 25.66 -18.27 -39.79
C ARG A 652 26.54 -17.03 -39.58
N LEU A 653 25.95 -15.93 -39.10
CA LEU A 653 26.68 -14.69 -38.81
C LEU A 653 27.70 -14.87 -37.68
N GLY A 654 27.41 -15.71 -36.69
CA GLY A 654 28.35 -16.07 -35.64
C GLY A 654 29.58 -16.82 -36.16
N SER A 655 29.46 -17.53 -37.28
CA SER A 655 30.58 -18.21 -37.95
C SER A 655 31.39 -17.32 -38.87
N THR A 656 31.03 -16.04 -39.05
CA THR A 656 31.81 -15.10 -39.87
C THR A 656 33.16 -14.78 -39.24
N GLU A 657 34.12 -14.37 -40.08
CA GLU A 657 35.45 -14.01 -39.61
C GLU A 657 35.42 -12.80 -38.68
N GLU A 658 34.51 -11.86 -38.91
CA GLU A 658 34.28 -10.68 -38.06
C GLU A 658 33.85 -11.08 -36.64
N ALA A 659 32.86 -11.97 -36.52
CA ALA A 659 32.38 -12.49 -35.25
C ALA A 659 33.43 -13.37 -34.55
N ASN A 660 34.17 -14.20 -35.31
CA ASN A 660 35.26 -15.01 -34.78
C ASN A 660 36.44 -14.14 -34.29
N ALA A 661 36.76 -13.05 -34.99
CA ALA A 661 37.80 -12.13 -34.56
C ALA A 661 37.44 -11.43 -33.24
N GLU A 662 36.19 -11.01 -33.08
CA GLU A 662 35.69 -10.45 -31.81
C GLU A 662 35.70 -11.49 -30.69
N ALA A 663 35.24 -12.71 -30.96
CA ALA A 663 35.32 -13.82 -30.01
C ALA A 663 36.76 -14.09 -29.55
N ARG A 664 37.74 -14.08 -30.47
CA ARG A 664 39.17 -14.24 -30.15
C ARG A 664 39.74 -13.05 -29.36
N ARG A 665 39.23 -11.83 -29.55
CA ARG A 665 39.60 -10.66 -28.73
C ARG A 665 39.06 -10.78 -27.31
N ALA A 666 37.79 -11.14 -27.16
CA ALA A 666 37.16 -11.36 -25.87
C ALA A 666 37.83 -12.50 -25.09
N TYR A 667 38.12 -13.62 -25.76
CA TYR A 667 38.85 -14.75 -25.18
C TYR A 667 40.21 -14.33 -24.60
N ARG A 668 41.03 -13.63 -25.40
CA ARG A 668 42.35 -13.13 -24.95
C ARG A 668 42.23 -12.11 -23.82
N THR A 669 41.22 -11.25 -23.86
CA THR A 669 40.98 -10.23 -22.83
C THR A 669 40.65 -10.88 -21.48
N GLU A 670 39.80 -11.90 -21.47
CA GLU A 670 39.50 -12.66 -20.26
C GLU A 670 40.71 -13.41 -19.71
N GLN A 671 41.49 -14.07 -20.57
CA GLN A 671 42.71 -14.76 -20.15
C GLN A 671 43.74 -13.81 -19.51
N ASN A 672 43.78 -12.56 -19.95
CA ASN A 672 44.71 -11.55 -19.44
C ASN A 672 44.28 -10.87 -18.13
N ARG A 673 43.12 -11.24 -17.56
CA ARG A 673 42.66 -10.71 -16.27
C ARG A 673 43.59 -11.11 -15.13
N ARG A 674 43.77 -10.21 -14.16
CA ARG A 674 44.78 -10.31 -13.08
C ARG A 674 44.78 -11.66 -12.36
N TRP A 675 43.61 -12.23 -12.08
CA TRP A 675 43.47 -13.51 -11.36
C TRP A 675 43.68 -14.76 -12.24
N PHE A 676 43.59 -14.65 -13.58
CA PHE A 676 43.88 -15.76 -14.50
C PHE A 676 45.30 -15.70 -15.09
N ARG A 677 46.03 -14.59 -14.95
CA ARG A 677 47.42 -14.45 -15.46
C ARG A 677 48.38 -15.51 -14.94
N ALA A 678 48.21 -15.96 -13.70
CA ALA A 678 49.09 -16.95 -13.07
C ALA A 678 48.82 -18.38 -13.58
N ASN A 679 47.61 -18.65 -14.09
CA ASN A 679 47.24 -19.94 -14.66
C ASN A 679 46.22 -19.77 -15.81
N PRO A 680 46.65 -19.27 -16.97
CA PRO A 680 45.74 -18.92 -18.08
C PRO A 680 45.11 -20.14 -18.76
N ASN A 681 45.70 -21.32 -18.56
CA ASN A 681 45.23 -22.60 -19.09
C ASN A 681 44.49 -23.45 -18.04
N GLY A 682 44.24 -22.91 -16.85
CA GLY A 682 43.43 -23.57 -15.82
C GLY A 682 41.98 -23.73 -16.29
N ALA A 683 41.30 -24.78 -15.82
CA ALA A 683 39.92 -25.09 -16.22
C ALA A 683 38.97 -23.89 -16.06
N ASP A 684 39.09 -23.16 -14.96
CA ASP A 684 38.27 -21.96 -14.70
C ASP A 684 38.57 -20.79 -15.65
N ALA A 685 39.86 -20.59 -15.99
CA ALA A 685 40.29 -19.57 -16.93
C ALA A 685 39.80 -19.88 -18.35
N VAL A 686 39.92 -21.14 -18.78
CA VAL A 686 39.43 -21.61 -20.08
C VAL A 686 37.90 -21.52 -20.16
N ALA A 687 37.18 -21.92 -19.11
CA ALA A 687 35.72 -21.84 -19.07
C ALA A 687 35.23 -20.38 -19.12
N ALA A 688 35.86 -19.49 -18.36
CA ALA A 688 35.53 -18.07 -18.35
C ALA A 688 35.82 -17.41 -19.72
N ALA A 689 37.00 -17.67 -20.29
CA ALA A 689 37.38 -17.14 -21.60
C ALA A 689 36.49 -17.67 -22.73
N THR A 690 36.14 -18.96 -22.71
CA THR A 690 35.23 -19.57 -23.69
C THR A 690 33.84 -18.95 -23.61
N LYS A 691 33.28 -18.81 -22.41
CA LYS A 691 31.98 -18.15 -22.20
C LYS A 691 31.97 -16.70 -22.70
N ALA A 692 33.04 -15.95 -22.46
CA ALA A 692 33.16 -14.59 -22.94
C ALA A 692 33.30 -14.53 -24.47
N ALA A 693 34.06 -15.45 -25.06
CA ALA A 693 34.18 -15.59 -26.51
C ALA A 693 32.82 -15.90 -27.17
N ASP A 694 32.05 -16.84 -26.61
CA ASP A 694 30.72 -17.19 -27.12
C ASP A 694 29.73 -16.03 -26.97
N THR A 695 29.77 -15.32 -25.84
CA THR A 695 28.94 -14.12 -25.63
C THR A 695 29.30 -13.01 -26.61
N ALA A 696 30.59 -12.80 -26.86
CA ALA A 696 31.08 -11.80 -27.81
C ALA A 696 30.71 -12.17 -29.25
N ARG A 697 30.82 -13.46 -29.62
CA ARG A 697 30.37 -13.98 -30.92
C ARG A 697 28.89 -13.73 -31.13
N GLN A 698 28.04 -14.03 -30.13
CA GLN A 698 26.60 -13.80 -30.22
C GLN A 698 26.28 -12.31 -30.42
N ARG A 699 26.89 -11.42 -29.62
CA ARG A 699 26.69 -9.96 -29.75
C ARG A 699 27.16 -9.44 -31.10
N ALA A 700 28.29 -9.93 -31.60
CA ALA A 700 28.79 -9.57 -32.92
C ALA A 700 27.82 -10.03 -34.03
N ALA A 701 27.29 -11.25 -33.94
CA ALA A 701 26.29 -11.75 -34.88
C ALA A 701 24.99 -10.91 -34.84
N GLU A 702 24.50 -10.54 -33.66
CA GLU A 702 23.34 -9.66 -33.50
C GLU A 702 23.59 -8.27 -34.10
N TYR A 703 24.77 -7.70 -33.87
CA TYR A 703 25.17 -6.42 -34.46
C TYR A 703 25.24 -6.50 -36.00
N LEU A 704 25.87 -7.54 -36.54
CA LEU A 704 25.96 -7.77 -37.99
C LEU A 704 24.58 -7.95 -38.63
N LEU A 705 23.67 -8.66 -37.95
CA LEU A 705 22.30 -8.86 -38.42
C LEU A 705 21.58 -7.52 -38.57
N VAL A 706 21.59 -6.69 -37.53
CA VAL A 706 20.94 -5.37 -37.54
C VAL A 706 21.54 -4.49 -38.63
N ARG A 707 22.87 -4.40 -38.69
CA ARG A 707 23.57 -3.56 -39.67
C ARG A 707 23.30 -3.98 -41.11
N ARG A 708 23.31 -5.29 -41.40
CA ARG A 708 23.04 -5.80 -42.76
C ARG A 708 21.56 -5.64 -43.14
N LEU A 709 20.63 -5.77 -42.20
CA LEU A 709 19.21 -5.45 -42.43
C LEU A 709 19.01 -3.98 -42.80
N GLU A 710 19.66 -3.07 -42.07
CA GLU A 710 19.61 -1.63 -42.37
C GLU A 710 20.14 -1.35 -43.78
N GLN A 711 21.31 -1.89 -44.13
CA GLN A 711 21.90 -1.75 -45.47
C GLN A 711 20.98 -2.28 -46.59
N LEU A 712 20.36 -3.45 -46.40
CA LEU A 712 19.42 -4.01 -47.37
C LEU A 712 18.19 -3.10 -47.54
N ARG A 713 17.63 -2.60 -46.43
CA ARG A 713 16.46 -1.71 -46.46
C ARG A 713 16.77 -0.39 -47.16
N GLU A 714 17.93 0.19 -46.89
CA GLU A 714 18.40 1.41 -47.58
C GLU A 714 18.56 1.19 -49.09
N ARG A 715 19.18 0.07 -49.49
CA ARG A 715 19.36 -0.27 -50.91
C ARG A 715 18.03 -0.50 -51.63
N MET A 716 17.07 -1.16 -50.98
CA MET A 716 15.73 -1.36 -51.52
C MET A 716 14.98 -0.03 -51.66
N ALA A 717 15.08 0.87 -50.67
CA ALA A 717 14.48 2.20 -50.76
C ALA A 717 15.06 2.98 -51.95
N HIS A 718 16.39 2.95 -52.14
CA HIS A 718 17.05 3.65 -53.24
C HIS A 718 16.67 3.08 -54.63
N HIS A 719 16.49 1.76 -54.75
CA HIS A 719 15.98 1.12 -55.98
C HIS A 719 14.53 1.52 -56.28
N THR A 720 13.71 1.71 -55.24
CA THR A 720 12.31 2.11 -55.40
C THR A 720 12.19 3.58 -55.85
N GLU A 721 13.11 4.44 -55.41
CA GLU A 721 13.19 5.85 -55.84
C GLU A 721 13.75 6.02 -57.26
N THR A 722 14.61 5.11 -57.72
CA THR A 722 15.23 5.16 -59.06
C THR A 722 14.41 4.45 -60.15
N ALA A 723 13.47 3.58 -59.78
CA ALA A 723 12.49 3.02 -60.70
C ALA A 723 11.47 4.11 -61.12
N ALA A 724 11.69 4.73 -62.27
CA ALA A 724 10.71 5.63 -62.87
C ALA A 724 9.35 4.91 -62.99
N PRO A 725 8.23 5.57 -62.63
CA PRO A 725 6.92 4.94 -62.68
C PRO A 725 6.67 4.42 -64.10
N ALA A 726 6.18 3.18 -64.20
CA ALA A 726 5.84 2.56 -65.48
C ALA A 726 5.01 3.54 -66.32
N PRO A 727 5.30 3.68 -67.62
CA PRO A 727 4.57 4.59 -68.48
C PRO A 727 3.07 4.30 -68.38
N TRP A 728 2.26 5.34 -68.39
CA TRP A 728 0.82 5.28 -68.12
C TRP A 728 0.09 4.20 -68.94
N SER A 729 0.58 3.90 -70.15
CA SER A 729 0.11 2.82 -71.00
C SER A 729 0.21 1.42 -70.37
N ALA A 730 1.31 1.11 -69.68
CA ALA A 730 1.49 -0.17 -68.99
C ALA A 730 0.55 -0.29 -67.78
N ARG A 731 0.40 0.79 -67.00
CA ARG A 731 -0.51 0.85 -65.85
C ARG A 731 -1.98 0.70 -66.24
N LEU A 732 -2.39 1.30 -67.36
CA LEU A 732 -3.75 1.13 -67.90
C LEU A 732 -4.03 -0.30 -68.34
N THR A 733 -3.00 -1.03 -68.77
CA THR A 733 -3.14 -2.43 -69.21
C THR A 733 -3.30 -3.37 -68.01
N GLU A 734 -2.56 -3.13 -66.92
CA GLU A 734 -2.76 -3.82 -65.64
C GLU A 734 -4.14 -3.55 -65.01
N LEU A 735 -4.59 -2.29 -65.02
CA LEU A 735 -5.92 -1.92 -64.51
C LEU A 735 -7.05 -2.51 -65.35
N ALA A 736 -6.86 -2.63 -66.67
CA ALA A 736 -7.82 -3.29 -67.55
C ALA A 736 -7.82 -4.82 -67.42
N ALA A 737 -6.73 -5.41 -66.93
CA ALA A 737 -6.59 -6.85 -66.72
C ALA A 737 -7.09 -7.32 -65.34
N GLN A 738 -7.42 -6.40 -64.43
CA GLN A 738 -8.06 -6.74 -63.16
C GLN A 738 -9.50 -7.22 -63.43
N PRO A 739 -9.85 -8.47 -63.07
CA PRO A 739 -11.23 -8.92 -63.15
C PRO A 739 -12.09 -8.07 -62.21
N LEU A 740 -13.12 -7.45 -62.76
CA LEU A 740 -14.18 -6.82 -61.96
C LEU A 740 -14.89 -7.92 -61.19
N ASP A 741 -14.85 -7.84 -59.86
CA ASP A 741 -15.53 -8.76 -58.96
C ASP A 741 -17.03 -8.77 -59.30
N SER A 742 -17.59 -9.94 -59.60
CA SER A 742 -18.92 -10.10 -60.20
C SER A 742 -20.09 -9.75 -59.27
N ASP A 743 -19.82 -9.35 -58.03
CA ASP A 743 -20.86 -9.05 -57.02
C ASP A 743 -21.37 -7.61 -57.04
N MET A 744 -20.86 -6.73 -57.92
CA MET A 744 -21.28 -5.32 -58.02
C MET A 744 -22.14 -4.97 -59.25
N VAL A 745 -22.49 -5.94 -60.12
CA VAL A 745 -23.28 -5.67 -61.35
C VAL A 745 -24.80 -5.71 -61.11
N GLY A 746 -25.26 -6.05 -59.91
CA GLY A 746 -26.71 -6.14 -59.61
C GLY A 746 -27.41 -4.84 -59.16
N ALA A 747 -26.69 -3.75 -58.86
CA ALA A 747 -27.28 -2.62 -58.10
C ALA A 747 -27.40 -1.28 -58.83
N VAL A 748 -27.18 -1.22 -60.15
CA VAL A 748 -27.37 0.04 -60.91
C VAL A 748 -28.08 -0.20 -62.24
N ILE A 749 -29.30 -0.77 -62.19
CA ILE A 749 -30.41 -0.43 -63.11
C ILE A 749 -31.73 -0.62 -62.35
N ALA A 750 -32.18 0.41 -61.62
CA ALA A 750 -33.58 0.79 -61.37
C ALA A 750 -33.62 2.06 -60.50
#